data_AF-A0AAD7XSF9-F1
#
_entry.id   AF-A0AAD7XSF9-F1
#
_cell.length_a   1.000
_cell.length_b   1.000
_cell.length_c   1.000
_cell.angle_alpha   90.00
_cell.angle_beta   90.00
_cell.angle_gamma   90.00
#
_symmetry.space_group_name_H-M   'P 1'
#
loop_
_entity.id
_entity.type
_entity.pdbx_description
1 polymer ?
#
loop_
_entity_poly.entity_id
_entity_poly.type
_entity_poly.pdbx_seq_one_letter_code
_entity_poly.pdbx_strand_id
1 'polypeptide(L)'
;MASFIDDTGSFLYLTHARGAQCSGSAYDLIVVGHSEVESHNYFTLSCNGITHFSGYNSDFTPMRQWEREYGLFHRIRRIPFFAKYRAWKTFSVWKKNVKRGKIRASITALRASLFIFIPSLREALIKIQTLCQETLRMKLVEAEPGKTYELELFEREQEQLQSDRAKTLVVFTSDAQQLARVACDEVVDAFLKTAKIVADHRMTFMERASLRSECRKLTRFLRLVDFHVITTLRELALESVRVAYELASPSTLPPYVVHCDEPAETDATVSFAGIGPADLDDDSSVDTQCAPLLRIELSYSSSDLECSPSLSEVQRVFSDLLSQCLKVVGIPDRIFMHPDLALYVMSDADNGPGDVGVGSSGARESETSVQDLVASDDKFVRASAQIQQALSSAFEAAMDYALVFDPFYAKSLENHTFHSNLCETFSGDVDLNAYADAISRYRGQVEEFRGMPGSADVGILRIDSLALKRCLLPSPVVCLDKLHALLPELMDEGFNVLLDQLGMILPVVTGVPSNVEHFISKKRIVQEALAAFEGFKASQQKLIAMSTLLIKEGWPVPDYHKAHLFMADENMSTLEIGIQIAEGREEEDTKRFAAEIAEEVPRLKRAISEVREQLDSSIVASLEEQPENVITFLELQEETLAKLRQRTETLAEYQAELRQDVDEYDTLDEVATDLNLKLRLWRGMKEWGKLTALWVTTPLADIDAGQLEIHVQAYNKTVHQAMKGLPGNPVVPKLKESVDKFTPVLPVVVNLRNMALQERHWARIHELVGVQIQGDTSFSLGDIIDKGITSHHTEITTIATNATQEAVLEGMMEKVTKQWEAAEFIVLEYKDVKDLYILGDVSENIAALDESLVTVNTVLGSRYVGGIRAFVEKWRRDLMLFQDTLDEWLACQRAWMYLESIFSSPDIIRQLPAAAKQFQAVDKSWRSIMKATAEEPLALKCCCVKDRKETFVNHNATLDKIQKNLEQYLETKCAAFPRFYFLSAFHGVQSCVVYAGLIESAMRRQR
;
A
#
# COMPACT_ATOMS: atom_id res chain seq x y z
N MET A 1 102.29 -27.77 69.05
CA MET A 1 103.74 -27.63 68.76
C MET A 1 104.39 -26.82 69.88
N ALA A 2 104.46 -27.37 71.10
CA ALA A 2 105.03 -26.66 72.27
C ALA A 2 105.82 -27.62 73.18
N SER A 3 106.44 -28.64 72.59
CA SER A 3 107.28 -29.62 73.30
C SER A 3 108.61 -29.88 72.59
N PHE A 4 109.04 -28.97 71.71
CA PHE A 4 110.19 -29.14 70.80
C PHE A 4 111.02 -27.86 70.60
N ILE A 5 111.03 -26.93 71.56
CA ILE A 5 111.86 -25.72 71.49
C ILE A 5 112.56 -25.56 72.85
N ASP A 6 113.85 -25.88 72.91
CA ASP A 6 114.73 -25.64 74.07
C ASP A 6 115.09 -24.14 74.17
N ASP A 7 115.38 -23.66 75.39
CA ASP A 7 115.78 -22.28 75.75
C ASP A 7 117.11 -21.79 75.12
N THR A 8 117.61 -22.49 74.09
CA THR A 8 118.87 -22.25 73.37
C THR A 8 118.63 -21.75 71.93
N GLY A 9 117.79 -20.72 71.75
CA GLY A 9 117.75 -19.89 70.53
C GLY A 9 117.44 -20.58 69.19
N SER A 10 116.91 -21.80 69.20
CA SER A 10 116.57 -22.56 67.98
C SER A 10 115.22 -22.12 67.38
N PHE A 11 115.10 -22.12 66.05
CA PHE A 11 113.89 -21.74 65.32
C PHE A 11 113.53 -22.75 64.22
N LEU A 12 112.23 -22.87 63.91
CA LEU A 12 111.68 -23.77 62.90
C LEU A 12 111.22 -23.01 61.65
N TYR A 13 111.47 -23.54 60.45
CA TYR A 13 110.92 -22.99 59.22
C TYR A 13 109.50 -23.52 58.97
N LEU A 14 108.62 -22.63 58.51
CA LEU A 14 107.19 -22.86 58.31
C LEU A 14 106.76 -22.31 56.94
N THR A 15 105.86 -23.02 56.26
CA THR A 15 105.19 -22.57 55.03
C THR A 15 103.70 -22.87 55.07
N HIS A 16 102.89 -22.23 54.21
CA HIS A 16 101.45 -22.52 54.15
C HIS A 16 101.17 -23.94 53.61
N ALA A 17 100.21 -24.63 54.23
CA ALA A 17 99.75 -25.94 53.77
C ALA A 17 99.16 -25.87 52.34
N ARG A 18 99.66 -26.73 51.44
CA ARG A 18 99.18 -26.87 50.05
C ARG A 18 98.35 -28.15 49.88
N GLY A 19 97.35 -28.14 48.99
CA GLY A 19 96.53 -29.32 48.66
C GLY A 19 95.44 -29.66 49.68
N ALA A 20 95.12 -30.95 49.84
CA ALA A 20 93.99 -31.45 50.64
C ALA A 20 94.07 -31.14 52.15
N GLN A 21 95.23 -30.70 52.64
CA GLN A 21 95.46 -30.29 54.03
C GLN A 21 95.18 -28.79 54.28
N CYS A 22 94.87 -28.01 53.24
CA CYS A 22 94.54 -26.60 53.38
C CYS A 22 93.07 -26.43 53.82
N SER A 23 92.83 -26.08 55.08
CA SER A 23 91.49 -25.71 55.54
C SER A 23 91.06 -24.35 54.97
N GLY A 24 91.97 -23.62 54.30
CA GLY A 24 91.76 -22.26 53.85
C GLY A 24 91.89 -21.22 54.97
N SER A 25 92.58 -21.58 56.07
CA SER A 25 92.98 -20.64 57.12
C SER A 25 94.28 -19.95 56.73
N ALA A 26 94.42 -18.66 57.06
CA ALA A 26 95.69 -17.96 56.93
C ALA A 26 96.75 -18.46 57.93
N TYR A 27 96.35 -19.29 58.90
CA TYR A 27 97.22 -19.83 59.94
C TYR A 27 97.54 -21.33 59.77
N ASP A 28 97.14 -21.94 58.65
CA ASP A 28 97.48 -23.33 58.33
C ASP A 28 98.95 -23.41 57.88
N LEU A 29 99.87 -23.30 58.83
CA LEU A 29 101.32 -23.37 58.62
C LEU A 29 101.83 -24.77 58.96
N ILE A 30 102.70 -25.33 58.13
CA ILE A 30 103.37 -26.62 58.31
C ILE A 30 104.87 -26.42 58.48
N VAL A 31 105.49 -27.21 59.37
CA VAL A 31 106.94 -27.21 59.56
C VAL A 31 107.60 -27.91 58.39
N VAL A 32 108.57 -27.24 57.77
CA VAL A 32 109.32 -27.75 56.62
C VAL A 32 110.83 -27.61 56.87
N GLY A 33 111.64 -28.44 56.21
CA GLY A 33 113.09 -28.29 56.25
C GLY A 33 113.55 -27.02 55.51
N HIS A 34 114.69 -26.43 55.87
CA HIS A 34 115.19 -25.20 55.25
C HIS A 34 115.29 -25.27 53.71
N SER A 35 115.60 -26.44 53.17
CA SER A 35 115.70 -26.69 51.72
C SER A 35 114.37 -26.64 50.97
N GLU A 36 113.24 -26.74 51.67
CA GLU A 36 111.88 -26.79 51.09
C GLU A 36 111.14 -25.44 51.21
N VAL A 37 111.86 -24.42 51.67
CA VAL A 37 111.32 -23.07 51.90
C VAL A 37 111.41 -22.25 50.62
N GLU A 38 110.30 -21.61 50.22
CA GLU A 38 110.31 -20.66 49.10
C GLU A 38 111.03 -19.37 49.53
N SER A 39 112.12 -19.01 48.84
CA SER A 39 113.02 -17.92 49.25
C SER A 39 112.35 -16.55 49.42
N HIS A 40 111.16 -16.36 48.85
CA HIS A 40 110.44 -15.08 48.86
C HIS A 40 109.22 -15.07 49.80
N ASN A 41 108.83 -16.19 50.42
CA ASN A 41 107.65 -16.23 51.29
C ASN A 41 107.70 -17.41 52.27
N TYR A 42 108.13 -17.15 53.51
CA TYR A 42 108.19 -18.18 54.53
C TYR A 42 108.11 -17.61 55.94
N PHE A 43 107.85 -18.48 56.90
CA PHE A 43 107.74 -18.12 58.30
C PHE A 43 108.84 -18.82 59.11
N THR A 44 109.33 -18.18 60.15
CA THR A 44 110.19 -18.81 61.16
C THR A 44 109.54 -18.71 62.52
N LEU A 45 109.47 -19.81 63.26
CA LEU A 45 108.90 -19.86 64.61
C LEU A 45 110.01 -20.04 65.65
N SER A 46 110.03 -19.15 66.63
CA SER A 46 110.89 -19.22 67.82
C SER A 46 110.04 -19.19 69.09
N CYS A 47 110.64 -19.41 70.26
CA CYS A 47 109.96 -19.26 71.54
C CYS A 47 109.38 -17.85 71.77
N ASN A 48 109.96 -16.82 71.17
CA ASN A 48 109.52 -15.43 71.34
C ASN A 48 108.37 -15.04 70.40
N GLY A 49 108.21 -15.73 69.27
CA GLY A 49 107.21 -15.40 68.26
C GLY A 49 107.51 -15.94 66.88
N ILE A 50 106.69 -15.51 65.92
CA ILE A 50 106.79 -15.90 64.52
C ILE A 50 107.25 -14.71 63.67
N THR A 51 108.23 -14.92 62.79
CA THR A 51 108.65 -13.93 61.79
C THR A 51 108.15 -14.36 60.43
N HIS A 52 107.44 -13.49 59.72
CA HIS A 52 107.08 -13.69 58.32
C HIS A 52 108.06 -12.96 57.42
N PHE A 53 108.70 -13.69 56.52
CA PHE A 53 109.59 -13.14 55.50
C PHE A 53 108.83 -13.09 54.18
N SER A 54 108.62 -11.87 53.66
CA SER A 54 108.05 -11.63 52.32
C SER A 54 109.03 -10.83 51.47
N GLY A 55 109.68 -11.52 50.54
CA GLY A 55 110.78 -10.96 49.74
C GLY A 55 111.91 -10.45 50.63
N TYR A 56 112.07 -9.12 50.69
CA TYR A 56 113.12 -8.45 51.47
C TYR A 56 112.65 -7.92 52.84
N ASN A 57 111.34 -7.99 53.13
CA ASN A 57 110.78 -7.49 54.38
C ASN A 57 110.54 -8.65 55.36
N SER A 58 110.84 -8.43 56.63
CA SER A 58 110.59 -9.37 57.71
C SER A 58 109.72 -8.74 58.80
N ASP A 59 108.53 -9.28 59.01
CA ASP A 59 107.60 -8.82 60.05
C ASP A 59 107.59 -9.82 61.21
N PHE A 60 108.02 -9.38 62.39
CA PHE A 60 108.01 -10.20 63.60
C PHE A 60 106.73 -9.98 64.42
N THR A 61 106.03 -11.06 64.71
CA THR A 61 104.85 -11.06 65.57
C THR A 61 105.14 -11.83 66.87
N PRO A 62 105.07 -11.19 68.04
CA PRO A 62 105.25 -11.85 69.33
C PRO A 62 104.24 -13.00 69.53
N MET A 63 104.66 -14.08 70.19
CA MET A 63 103.84 -15.30 70.30
C MET A 63 102.44 -15.04 70.90
N ARG A 64 102.35 -14.21 71.96
CA ARG A 64 101.06 -13.84 72.58
C ARG A 64 100.12 -13.09 71.64
N GLN A 65 100.67 -12.26 70.74
CA GLN A 65 99.88 -11.55 69.75
C GLN A 65 99.39 -12.50 68.66
N TRP A 66 100.28 -13.37 68.17
CA TRP A 66 99.94 -14.38 67.17
C TRP A 66 98.82 -15.33 67.65
N GLU A 67 98.88 -15.81 68.90
CA GLU A 67 97.82 -16.64 69.49
C GLU A 67 96.48 -15.90 69.59
N ARG A 68 96.51 -14.61 69.96
CA ARG A 68 95.31 -13.76 70.00
C ARG A 68 94.71 -13.59 68.61
N GLU A 69 95.52 -13.26 67.61
CA GLU A 69 95.09 -13.04 66.24
C GLU A 69 94.58 -14.34 65.60
N TYR A 70 95.24 -15.47 65.85
CA TYR A 70 94.75 -16.80 65.50
C TYR A 70 93.35 -17.04 66.09
N GLY A 71 93.17 -16.76 67.38
CA GLY A 71 91.88 -16.90 68.07
C GLY A 71 90.79 -16.00 67.48
N LEU A 72 91.11 -14.74 67.20
CA LEU A 72 90.20 -13.78 66.56
C LEU A 72 89.84 -14.22 65.14
N PHE A 73 90.81 -14.64 64.33
CA PHE A 73 90.60 -15.10 62.96
C PHE A 73 89.64 -16.30 62.91
N HIS A 74 89.85 -17.30 63.78
CA HIS A 74 88.98 -18.47 63.82
C HIS A 74 87.59 -18.15 64.38
N ARG A 75 87.46 -17.16 65.28
CA ARG A 75 86.14 -16.64 65.70
C ARG A 75 85.42 -15.93 64.57
N ILE A 76 86.10 -15.07 63.81
CA ILE A 76 85.54 -14.38 62.64
C ILE A 76 85.09 -15.40 61.58
N ARG A 77 85.90 -16.43 61.32
CA ARG A 77 85.58 -17.49 60.37
C ARG A 77 84.36 -18.33 60.76
N ARG A 78 84.02 -18.39 62.06
CA ARG A 78 82.79 -19.03 62.58
C ARG A 78 81.55 -18.15 62.48
N ILE A 79 81.70 -16.83 62.25
CA ILE A 79 80.54 -15.96 62.02
C ILE A 79 79.81 -16.48 60.76
N PRO A 80 78.48 -16.69 60.82
CA PRO A 80 77.72 -17.34 59.76
C PRO A 80 77.94 -16.76 58.36
N PHE A 81 78.13 -15.44 58.26
CA PHE A 81 78.46 -14.75 57.02
C PHE A 81 79.74 -15.30 56.38
N PHE A 82 80.87 -15.28 57.10
CA PHE A 82 82.17 -15.72 56.56
C PHE A 82 82.23 -17.24 56.34
N ALA A 83 81.60 -18.03 57.22
CA ALA A 83 81.53 -19.49 57.08
C ALA A 83 80.81 -19.91 55.78
N LYS A 84 79.71 -19.22 55.44
CA LYS A 84 78.89 -19.52 54.25
C LYS A 84 79.31 -18.73 53.00
N TYR A 85 80.12 -17.67 53.14
CA TYR A 85 80.46 -16.74 52.06
C TYR A 85 81.05 -17.45 50.84
N ARG A 86 81.99 -18.39 51.00
CA ARG A 86 82.60 -19.11 49.87
C ARG A 86 81.58 -19.94 49.08
N ALA A 87 80.70 -20.66 49.77
CA ALA A 87 79.64 -21.44 49.14
C ALA A 87 78.61 -20.52 48.46
N TRP A 88 78.17 -19.46 49.15
CA TRP A 88 77.24 -18.47 48.62
C TRP A 88 77.78 -17.74 47.39
N LYS A 89 79.06 -17.32 47.40
CA LYS A 89 79.73 -16.69 46.26
C LYS A 89 79.80 -17.62 45.06
N THR A 90 80.20 -18.88 45.28
CA THR A 90 80.31 -19.87 44.20
C THR A 90 78.95 -20.17 43.56
N PHE A 91 77.91 -20.40 44.39
CA PHE A 91 76.55 -20.61 43.90
C PHE A 91 75.99 -19.37 43.19
N SER A 92 76.25 -18.17 43.70
CA SER A 92 75.81 -16.91 43.08
C SER A 92 76.46 -16.69 41.71
N VAL A 93 77.75 -16.99 41.57
CA VAL A 93 78.46 -16.93 40.27
C VAL A 93 77.91 -17.96 39.29
N TRP A 94 77.71 -19.21 39.71
CA TRP A 94 77.09 -20.25 38.87
C TRP A 94 75.67 -19.84 38.42
N LYS A 95 74.80 -19.42 39.36
CA LYS A 95 73.45 -18.93 39.06
C LYS A 95 73.47 -17.77 38.07
N LYS A 96 74.41 -16.82 38.22
CA LYS A 96 74.59 -15.70 37.29
C LYS A 96 75.01 -16.17 35.89
N ASN A 97 75.89 -17.17 35.79
CA ASN A 97 76.34 -17.72 34.51
C ASN A 97 75.25 -18.53 33.80
N VAL A 98 74.51 -19.38 34.52
CA VAL A 98 73.37 -20.12 33.96
C VAL A 98 72.27 -19.17 33.49
N LYS A 99 71.92 -18.16 34.32
CA LYS A 99 70.95 -17.12 33.94
C LYS A 99 71.41 -16.38 32.68
N ARG A 100 72.69 -15.99 32.61
CA ARG A 100 73.28 -15.33 31.43
C ARG A 100 73.24 -16.24 30.19
N GLY A 101 73.51 -17.53 30.33
CA GLY A 101 73.42 -18.52 29.26
C GLY A 101 71.99 -18.67 28.71
N LYS A 102 71.00 -18.86 29.60
CA LYS A 102 69.59 -18.95 29.20
C LYS A 102 69.10 -17.66 28.53
N ILE A 103 69.43 -16.49 29.09
CA ILE A 103 69.09 -15.20 28.50
C ILE A 103 69.71 -15.05 27.11
N ARG A 104 70.99 -15.41 26.93
CA ARG A 104 71.63 -15.36 25.60
C ARG A 104 70.95 -16.27 24.59
N ALA A 105 70.60 -17.50 24.97
CA ALA A 105 69.89 -18.43 24.10
C ALA A 105 68.52 -17.87 23.68
N SER A 106 67.75 -17.31 24.62
CA SER A 106 66.48 -16.64 24.32
C SER A 106 66.66 -15.41 23.43
N ILE A 107 67.69 -14.58 23.65
CA ILE A 107 68.01 -13.43 22.79
C ILE A 107 68.30 -13.89 21.36
N THR A 108 69.10 -14.95 21.19
CA THR A 108 69.42 -15.47 19.86
C THR A 108 68.18 -16.02 19.16
N ALA A 109 67.32 -16.75 19.88
CA ALA A 109 66.07 -17.26 19.33
C ALA A 109 65.14 -16.11 18.88
N LEU A 110 64.93 -15.09 19.73
CA LEU A 110 64.10 -13.94 19.42
C LEU A 110 64.63 -13.12 18.23
N ARG A 111 65.96 -12.93 18.14
CA ARG A 111 66.60 -12.25 17.00
C ARG A 111 66.45 -13.01 15.69
N ALA A 112 66.34 -14.33 15.73
CA ALA A 112 66.17 -15.17 14.54
C ALA A 112 64.70 -15.25 14.08
N SER A 113 63.73 -15.09 14.99
CA SER A 113 62.30 -15.32 14.72
C SER A 113 61.46 -14.06 14.54
N LEU A 114 61.81 -12.93 15.16
CA LEU A 114 61.00 -11.70 15.09
C LEU A 114 61.48 -10.78 13.96
N PHE A 115 60.54 -10.34 13.12
CA PHE A 115 60.83 -9.48 11.96
C PHE A 115 61.48 -8.14 12.33
N ILE A 116 61.12 -7.57 13.49
CA ILE A 116 61.65 -6.28 13.99
C ILE A 116 63.18 -6.29 14.18
N PHE A 117 63.78 -7.46 14.43
CA PHE A 117 65.24 -7.57 14.58
C PHE A 117 65.99 -7.72 13.25
N ILE A 118 65.29 -7.89 12.13
CA ILE A 118 65.85 -7.92 10.77
C ILE A 118 65.71 -6.50 10.18
N PRO A 119 66.81 -5.77 9.90
CA PRO A 119 66.75 -4.36 9.49
C PRO A 119 65.82 -4.09 8.30
N SER A 120 65.96 -4.84 7.20
CA SER A 120 65.15 -4.68 5.97
C SER A 120 63.66 -4.90 6.22
N LEU A 121 63.28 -5.97 6.93
CA LEU A 121 61.88 -6.26 7.26
C LEU A 121 61.30 -5.26 8.26
N ARG A 122 62.09 -4.78 9.22
CA ARG A 122 61.67 -3.75 10.19
C ARG A 122 61.33 -2.45 9.48
N GLU A 123 62.23 -1.95 8.61
CA GLU A 123 62.03 -0.67 7.93
C GLU A 123 60.83 -0.72 6.99
N ALA A 124 60.66 -1.81 6.25
CA ALA A 124 59.48 -2.00 5.41
C ALA A 124 58.19 -2.10 6.23
N LEU A 125 58.18 -2.85 7.33
CA LEU A 125 56.99 -2.98 8.19
C LEU A 125 56.56 -1.63 8.78
N ILE A 126 57.50 -0.80 9.25
CA ILE A 126 57.19 0.53 9.79
C ILE A 126 56.61 1.43 8.69
N LYS A 127 57.22 1.47 7.50
CA LYS A 127 56.73 2.28 6.38
C LYS A 127 55.33 1.84 5.91
N ILE A 128 55.09 0.53 5.82
CA ILE A 128 53.77 -0.02 5.47
C ILE A 128 52.74 0.36 6.53
N GLN A 129 53.08 0.28 7.82
CA GLN A 129 52.20 0.73 8.89
C GLN A 129 51.91 2.24 8.83
N THR A 130 52.88 3.07 8.44
CA THR A 130 52.67 4.51 8.21
C THR A 130 51.69 4.74 7.05
N LEU A 131 51.88 4.07 5.90
CA LEU A 131 50.96 4.14 4.76
C LEU A 131 49.54 3.68 5.13
N CYS A 132 49.42 2.63 5.93
CA CYS A 132 48.14 2.15 6.45
C CYS A 132 47.43 3.24 7.29
N GLN A 133 48.16 3.91 8.18
CA GLN A 133 47.62 4.99 9.02
C GLN A 133 47.23 6.24 8.23
N GLU A 134 47.98 6.61 7.19
CA GLU A 134 47.64 7.71 6.29
C GLU A 134 46.37 7.41 5.49
N THR A 135 46.24 6.17 5.01
CA THR A 135 45.06 5.67 4.28
C THR A 135 43.80 5.70 5.16
N LEU A 136 43.91 5.34 6.44
CA LEU A 136 42.78 5.38 7.39
C LEU A 136 42.24 6.80 7.66
N ARG A 137 42.97 7.86 7.34
CA ARG A 137 42.48 9.24 7.47
C ARG A 137 41.55 9.66 6.34
N MET A 138 41.54 8.91 5.24
CA MET A 138 40.64 9.17 4.12
C MET A 138 39.21 8.79 4.49
N LYS A 139 38.24 9.46 3.88
CA LYS A 139 36.82 9.10 3.94
C LYS A 139 36.33 8.74 2.55
N LEU A 140 35.47 7.73 2.47
CA LEU A 140 34.81 7.30 1.22
C LEU A 140 33.44 7.95 1.01
N VAL A 141 32.89 8.58 2.05
CA VAL A 141 31.62 9.30 2.04
C VAL A 141 31.86 10.63 2.76
N GLU A 142 31.44 11.74 2.16
CA GLU A 142 31.62 13.08 2.71
C GLU A 142 30.56 14.05 2.16
N ALA A 143 29.95 14.86 3.01
CA ALA A 143 29.01 15.91 2.62
C ALA A 143 29.49 17.27 3.18
N GLU A 144 29.36 18.34 2.39
CA GLU A 144 29.71 19.69 2.83
C GLU A 144 28.82 20.15 4.01
N PRO A 145 29.41 20.59 5.15
CA PRO A 145 28.64 21.07 6.30
C PRO A 145 27.76 22.27 5.94
N GLY A 146 26.47 22.23 6.32
CA GLY A 146 25.55 23.35 6.12
C GLY A 146 24.91 23.46 4.73
N LYS A 147 25.21 22.54 3.81
CA LYS A 147 24.61 22.51 2.46
C LYS A 147 23.45 21.52 2.41
N THR A 148 22.32 21.95 1.87
CA THR A 148 21.18 21.10 1.53
C THR A 148 21.25 20.72 0.05
N TYR A 149 21.16 19.44 -0.25
CA TYR A 149 21.33 18.88 -1.59
C TYR A 149 20.00 18.55 -2.23
N GLU A 150 19.95 18.68 -3.55
CA GLU A 150 19.03 17.89 -4.38
C GLU A 150 19.61 16.47 -4.53
N LEU A 151 18.77 15.44 -4.51
CA LEU A 151 19.20 14.04 -4.47
C LEU A 151 20.17 13.67 -5.59
N GLU A 152 19.93 14.14 -6.82
CA GLU A 152 20.81 13.90 -7.97
C GLU A 152 22.20 14.53 -7.82
N LEU A 153 22.27 15.73 -7.22
CA LEU A 153 23.53 16.42 -7.00
C LEU A 153 24.35 15.71 -5.92
N PHE A 154 23.69 15.23 -4.87
CA PHE A 154 24.32 14.42 -3.84
C PHE A 154 24.92 13.13 -4.42
N GLU A 155 24.14 12.38 -5.21
CA GLU A 155 24.60 11.13 -5.86
C GLU A 155 25.86 11.39 -6.72
N ARG A 156 25.84 12.41 -7.58
CA ARG A 156 26.98 12.75 -8.45
C ARG A 156 28.24 13.15 -7.67
N GLU A 157 28.10 13.96 -6.61
CA GLU A 157 29.24 14.36 -5.78
C GLU A 157 29.86 13.15 -5.05
N GLN A 158 29.05 12.21 -4.56
CA GLN A 158 29.55 10.99 -3.92
C GLN A 158 30.26 10.05 -4.91
N GLU A 159 29.70 9.86 -6.12
CA GLU A 159 30.33 9.04 -7.16
C GLU A 159 31.70 9.57 -7.57
N GLN A 160 31.82 10.88 -7.72
CA GLN A 160 33.08 11.53 -8.07
C GLN A 160 34.11 11.36 -6.94
N LEU A 161 33.71 11.57 -5.68
CA LEU A 161 34.57 11.37 -4.52
C LEU A 161 35.10 9.94 -4.47
N GLN A 162 34.24 8.94 -4.61
CA GLN A 162 34.62 7.53 -4.54
C GLN A 162 35.52 7.10 -5.69
N SER A 163 35.29 7.61 -6.90
CA SER A 163 36.16 7.40 -8.07
C SER A 163 37.58 7.91 -7.84
N ASP A 164 37.73 9.09 -7.22
CA ASP A 164 39.04 9.66 -6.91
C ASP A 164 39.73 8.90 -5.77
N ARG A 165 38.99 8.46 -4.75
CA ARG A 165 39.54 7.63 -3.66
C ARG A 165 39.97 6.24 -4.14
N ALA A 166 39.25 5.64 -5.09
CA ALA A 166 39.64 4.38 -5.72
C ALA A 166 41.04 4.47 -6.37
N LYS A 167 41.34 5.56 -7.09
CA LYS A 167 42.67 5.79 -7.68
C LYS A 167 43.75 5.86 -6.60
N THR A 168 43.48 6.54 -5.48
CA THR A 168 44.42 6.62 -4.35
C THR A 168 44.68 5.26 -3.70
N LEU A 169 43.67 4.39 -3.56
CA LEU A 169 43.83 3.05 -3.00
C LEU A 169 44.68 2.12 -3.88
N VAL A 170 44.61 2.26 -5.20
CA VAL A 170 45.49 1.54 -6.13
C VAL A 170 46.95 1.95 -5.93
N VAL A 171 47.22 3.24 -5.75
CA VAL A 171 48.58 3.74 -5.45
C VAL A 171 49.07 3.20 -4.10
N PHE A 172 48.24 3.26 -3.05
CA PHE A 172 48.57 2.74 -1.72
C PHE A 172 49.00 1.26 -1.75
N THR A 173 48.23 0.42 -2.43
CA THR A 173 48.52 -1.03 -2.50
C THR A 173 49.75 -1.34 -3.34
N SER A 174 49.97 -0.59 -4.43
CA SER A 174 51.20 -0.65 -5.23
C SER A 174 52.44 -0.28 -4.39
N ASP A 175 52.36 0.79 -3.59
CA ASP A 175 53.47 1.22 -2.72
C ASP A 175 53.77 0.19 -1.63
N ALA A 176 52.73 -0.38 -1.01
CA ALA A 176 52.89 -1.44 -0.01
C ALA A 176 53.50 -2.72 -0.61
N GLN A 177 53.09 -3.10 -1.82
CA GLN A 177 53.64 -4.24 -2.56
C GLN A 177 55.12 -4.01 -2.91
N GLN A 178 55.48 -2.83 -3.41
CA GLN A 178 56.85 -2.49 -3.75
C GLN A 178 57.77 -2.49 -2.52
N LEU A 179 57.31 -1.93 -1.39
CA LEU A 179 58.05 -1.96 -0.12
C LEU A 179 58.27 -3.39 0.39
N ALA A 180 57.25 -4.25 0.29
CA ALA A 180 57.37 -5.65 0.67
C ALA A 180 58.34 -6.42 -0.24
N ARG A 181 58.31 -6.16 -1.56
CA ARG A 181 59.22 -6.77 -2.54
C ARG A 181 60.68 -6.42 -2.25
N VAL A 182 60.99 -5.13 -2.15
CA VAL A 182 62.36 -4.65 -1.88
C VAL A 182 62.92 -5.27 -0.60
N ALA A 183 62.10 -5.37 0.45
CA ALA A 183 62.52 -5.98 1.71
C ALA A 183 62.79 -7.49 1.57
N CYS A 184 62.01 -8.21 0.76
CA CYS A 184 62.24 -9.62 0.47
C CYS A 184 63.53 -9.82 -0.35
N ASP A 185 63.76 -8.98 -1.36
CA ASP A 185 64.98 -8.99 -2.18
C ASP A 185 66.23 -8.77 -1.33
N GLU A 186 66.24 -7.77 -0.46
CA GLU A 186 67.38 -7.49 0.42
C GLU A 186 67.71 -8.65 1.36
N VAL A 187 66.69 -9.36 1.87
CA VAL A 187 66.87 -10.52 2.76
C VAL A 187 67.45 -11.70 1.97
N VAL A 188 66.93 -11.96 0.76
CA VAL A 188 67.46 -13.02 -0.11
C VAL A 188 68.90 -12.70 -0.53
N ASP A 189 69.19 -11.47 -0.92
CA ASP A 189 70.53 -11.02 -1.30
C ASP A 189 71.53 -11.09 -0.15
N ALA A 190 71.13 -10.68 1.06
CA ALA A 190 71.97 -10.79 2.25
C ALA A 190 72.27 -12.26 2.60
N PHE A 191 71.28 -13.15 2.41
CA PHE A 191 71.47 -14.59 2.57
C PHE A 191 72.46 -15.16 1.53
N LEU A 192 72.27 -14.85 0.25
CA LEU A 192 73.15 -15.30 -0.84
C LEU A 192 74.60 -14.82 -0.65
N LYS A 193 74.80 -13.56 -0.22
CA LYS A 193 76.11 -13.01 0.12
C LYS A 193 76.77 -13.72 1.30
N THR A 194 76.01 -14.00 2.36
CA THR A 194 76.52 -14.69 3.56
C THR A 194 76.87 -16.14 3.26
N ALA A 195 76.08 -16.81 2.43
CA ALA A 195 76.30 -18.19 2.00
C ALA A 195 77.35 -18.34 0.88
N LYS A 196 77.87 -17.23 0.32
CA LYS A 196 78.83 -17.18 -0.80
C LYS A 196 78.33 -17.91 -2.07
N ILE A 197 77.02 -17.85 -2.34
CA ILE A 197 76.41 -18.51 -3.51
C ILE A 197 76.51 -17.55 -4.71
N VAL A 198 77.12 -18.00 -5.80
CA VAL A 198 77.29 -17.24 -7.05
C VAL A 198 76.20 -17.64 -8.05
N ALA A 199 75.74 -16.70 -8.88
CA ALA A 199 74.57 -16.83 -9.77
C ALA A 199 74.58 -18.04 -10.75
N ASP A 200 75.73 -18.64 -11.03
CA ASP A 200 75.88 -19.79 -11.96
C ASP A 200 76.11 -21.14 -11.25
N HIS A 201 75.98 -21.20 -9.91
CA HIS A 201 76.18 -22.44 -9.16
C HIS A 201 74.89 -23.26 -9.00
N ARG A 202 74.96 -24.57 -9.29
CA ARG A 202 73.88 -25.52 -9.00
C ARG A 202 73.79 -25.72 -7.47
N MET A 203 72.81 -25.07 -6.84
CA MET A 203 72.65 -25.08 -5.38
C MET A 203 72.66 -26.51 -4.81
N THR A 204 73.46 -26.71 -3.76
CA THR A 204 73.51 -27.96 -3.01
C THR A 204 72.20 -28.22 -2.26
N PHE A 205 71.94 -29.47 -1.87
CA PHE A 205 70.73 -29.82 -1.12
C PHE A 205 70.58 -29.02 0.18
N MET A 206 71.69 -28.76 0.90
CA MET A 206 71.68 -27.96 2.13
C MET A 206 71.40 -26.47 1.86
N GLU A 207 71.94 -25.91 0.78
CA GLU A 207 71.65 -24.51 0.39
C GLU A 207 70.19 -24.35 -0.04
N ARG A 208 69.63 -25.32 -0.77
CA ARG A 208 68.20 -25.34 -1.13
C ARG A 208 67.31 -25.47 0.11
N ALA A 209 67.68 -26.31 1.08
CA ALA A 209 66.93 -26.44 2.33
C ALA A 209 67.00 -25.17 3.20
N SER A 210 68.16 -24.51 3.25
CA SER A 210 68.33 -23.25 3.97
C SER A 210 67.58 -22.09 3.31
N LEU A 211 67.60 -22.01 1.97
CA LEU A 211 66.82 -21.02 1.21
C LEU A 211 65.32 -21.21 1.45
N ARG A 212 64.82 -22.46 1.46
CA ARG A 212 63.42 -22.75 1.83
C ARG A 212 63.07 -22.28 3.24
N SER A 213 63.98 -22.42 4.20
CA SER A 213 63.75 -21.92 5.57
C SER A 213 63.61 -20.40 5.62
N GLU A 214 64.38 -19.66 4.82
CA GLU A 214 64.25 -18.20 4.70
C GLU A 214 63.00 -17.79 3.91
N CYS A 215 62.65 -18.48 2.82
CA CYS A 215 61.39 -18.24 2.09
C CYS A 215 60.15 -18.50 2.97
N ARG A 216 60.16 -19.50 3.87
CA ARG A 216 59.08 -19.68 4.87
C ARG A 216 58.95 -18.49 5.82
N LYS A 217 60.07 -17.87 6.20
CA LYS A 217 60.08 -16.65 7.02
C LYS A 217 59.50 -15.46 6.24
N LEU A 218 59.89 -15.29 4.98
CA LEU A 218 59.36 -14.27 4.08
C LEU A 218 57.87 -14.46 3.79
N THR A 219 57.41 -15.70 3.58
CA THR A 219 55.98 -16.02 3.41
C THR A 219 55.16 -15.55 4.63
N ARG A 220 55.67 -15.75 5.86
CA ARG A 220 55.00 -15.27 7.08
C ARG A 220 55.01 -13.75 7.20
N PHE A 221 56.07 -13.09 6.74
CA PHE A 221 56.15 -11.63 6.67
C PHE A 221 55.14 -11.07 5.67
N LEU A 222 55.06 -11.64 4.47
CA LEU A 222 54.10 -11.24 3.44
C LEU A 222 52.64 -11.44 3.90
N ARG A 223 52.34 -12.53 4.61
CA ARG A 223 51.01 -12.72 5.25
C ARG A 223 50.70 -11.64 6.30
N LEU A 224 51.70 -11.16 7.04
CA LEU A 224 51.52 -10.07 8.01
C LEU A 224 51.29 -8.71 7.31
N VAL A 225 52.00 -8.45 6.21
CA VAL A 225 51.80 -7.24 5.38
C VAL A 225 50.40 -7.25 4.77
N ASP A 226 49.99 -8.38 4.18
CA ASP A 226 48.67 -8.57 3.60
C ASP A 226 47.56 -8.38 4.66
N PHE A 227 47.76 -8.93 5.87
CA PHE A 227 46.86 -8.71 7.00
C PHE A 227 46.72 -7.22 7.37
N HIS A 228 47.82 -6.44 7.40
CA HIS A 228 47.75 -5.01 7.69
C HIS A 228 46.96 -4.25 6.62
N VAL A 229 47.22 -4.52 5.34
CA VAL A 229 46.52 -3.86 4.23
C VAL A 229 45.03 -4.21 4.20
N ILE A 230 44.68 -5.49 4.35
CA ILE A 230 43.28 -5.93 4.43
C ILE A 230 42.57 -5.32 5.64
N THR A 231 43.23 -5.25 6.80
CA THR A 231 42.66 -4.64 8.00
C THR A 231 42.37 -3.15 7.78
N THR A 232 43.30 -2.42 7.15
CA THR A 232 43.11 -1.01 6.82
C THR A 232 41.96 -0.80 5.83
N LEU A 233 41.88 -1.60 4.78
CA LEU A 233 40.79 -1.55 3.80
C LEU A 233 39.43 -1.85 4.44
N ARG A 234 39.37 -2.85 5.33
CA ARG A 234 38.17 -3.16 6.12
C ARG A 234 37.77 -2.02 7.06
N GLU A 235 38.72 -1.46 7.80
CA GLU A 235 38.45 -0.34 8.72
C GLU A 235 37.97 0.90 7.98
N LEU A 236 38.54 1.21 6.81
CA LEU A 236 38.09 2.29 5.94
C LEU A 236 36.63 2.10 5.47
N ALA A 237 36.26 0.87 5.11
CA ALA A 237 34.89 0.55 4.72
C ALA A 237 33.91 0.69 5.90
N LEU A 238 34.29 0.18 7.09
CA LEU A 238 33.45 0.30 8.29
C LEU A 238 33.26 1.76 8.72
N GLU A 239 34.31 2.58 8.62
CA GLU A 239 34.24 4.02 8.91
C GLU A 239 33.34 4.75 7.90
N SER A 240 33.36 4.36 6.61
CA SER A 240 32.47 4.95 5.60
C SER A 240 30.99 4.72 5.88
N VAL A 241 30.61 3.53 6.38
CA VAL A 241 29.22 3.25 6.77
C VAL A 241 28.83 3.99 8.05
N ARG A 242 29.78 4.16 8.98
CA ARG A 242 29.57 4.97 10.18
C ARG A 242 29.27 6.42 9.82
N VAL A 243 30.03 7.00 8.89
CA VAL A 243 29.79 8.37 8.37
C VAL A 243 28.46 8.45 7.61
N ALA A 244 28.13 7.47 6.78
CA ALA A 244 26.83 7.43 6.09
C ALA A 244 25.64 7.36 7.08
N TYR A 245 25.80 6.65 8.19
CA TYR A 245 24.82 6.64 9.29
C TYR A 245 24.71 8.00 10.00
N GLU A 246 25.83 8.67 10.27
CA GLU A 246 25.81 10.03 10.83
C GLU A 246 25.11 11.03 9.89
N LEU A 247 25.22 10.87 8.57
CA LEU A 247 24.50 11.67 7.59
C LEU A 247 22.99 11.37 7.58
N ALA A 248 22.59 10.10 7.77
CA ALA A 248 21.19 9.70 7.79
C ALA A 248 20.50 9.99 9.14
N SER A 249 21.24 10.06 10.24
CA SER A 249 20.73 10.33 11.59
C SER A 249 21.70 11.20 12.41
N PRO A 250 21.82 12.50 12.10
CA PRO A 250 22.67 13.41 12.85
C PRO A 250 22.10 13.66 14.24
N SER A 251 22.95 13.58 15.26
CA SER A 251 22.57 13.78 16.67
C SER A 251 22.31 15.23 17.07
N THR A 252 22.48 16.18 16.15
CA THR A 252 22.57 17.63 16.41
C THR A 252 21.46 18.46 15.75
N LEU A 253 20.58 17.88 14.94
CA LEU A 253 19.49 18.63 14.30
C LEU A 253 18.29 18.77 15.25
N PRO A 254 17.69 19.98 15.36
CA PRO A 254 16.42 20.15 16.05
C PRO A 254 15.34 19.30 15.34
N PRO A 255 14.36 18.75 16.08
CA PRO A 255 13.37 17.84 15.52
C PRO A 255 12.47 18.51 14.47
N TYR A 256 12.29 19.84 14.55
CA TYR A 256 11.34 20.56 13.71
C TYR A 256 11.60 22.08 13.70
N VAL A 257 11.77 22.69 12.52
CA VAL A 257 11.87 24.16 12.33
C VAL A 257 11.03 24.59 11.14
N VAL A 258 10.07 25.50 11.34
CA VAL A 258 9.24 26.04 10.25
C VAL A 258 9.82 27.35 9.77
N HIS A 259 10.03 27.48 8.47
CA HIS A 259 10.44 28.72 7.82
C HIS A 259 9.18 29.40 7.26
N CYS A 260 8.73 30.42 7.98
CA CYS A 260 7.69 31.32 7.49
C CYS A 260 8.32 32.35 6.54
N ASP A 261 7.65 32.65 5.44
CA ASP A 261 8.04 33.79 4.58
C ASP A 261 8.05 35.06 5.45
N GLU A 262 9.19 35.77 5.51
CA GLU A 262 9.22 37.08 6.18
C GLU A 262 8.19 38.01 5.52
N PRO A 263 7.32 38.69 6.30
CA PRO A 263 6.49 39.73 5.74
C PRO A 263 7.40 40.87 5.26
N ALA A 264 7.26 41.25 4.00
CA ALA A 264 7.82 42.50 3.49
C ALA A 264 7.39 43.64 4.42
N GLU A 265 8.37 44.43 4.87
CA GLU A 265 8.24 45.55 5.79
C GLU A 265 6.95 46.37 5.57
N THR A 266 6.07 46.39 6.57
CA THR A 266 5.20 47.54 6.84
C THR A 266 4.95 47.69 8.33
N ASP A 267 5.28 48.87 8.84
CA ASP A 267 4.92 49.42 10.15
C ASP A 267 3.50 49.05 10.61
N ALA A 268 3.36 48.55 11.84
CA ALA A 268 2.52 49.15 12.88
C ALA A 268 2.42 48.25 14.13
N THR A 269 2.78 48.85 15.25
CA THR A 269 2.51 48.48 16.64
C THR A 269 1.26 47.63 16.91
N VAL A 270 1.41 46.44 17.50
CA VAL A 270 0.50 45.95 18.55
C VAL A 270 1.30 45.13 19.57
N SER A 271 1.26 45.59 20.81
CA SER A 271 1.78 44.94 22.01
C SER A 271 1.02 43.66 22.35
N PHE A 272 1.74 42.60 22.72
CA PHE A 272 1.25 41.67 23.73
C PHE A 272 2.34 41.43 24.78
N ALA A 273 1.94 41.56 26.04
CA ALA A 273 2.77 41.71 27.20
C ALA A 273 3.08 40.38 27.89
N GLY A 274 4.28 40.30 28.49
CA GLY A 274 4.51 39.61 29.77
C GLY A 274 5.24 38.27 29.69
N ILE A 275 6.56 38.29 29.93
CA ILE A 275 7.21 37.96 31.22
C ILE A 275 8.69 38.40 31.11
N GLY A 276 9.20 38.99 32.20
CA GLY A 276 10.41 39.82 32.23
C GLY A 276 11.76 39.09 32.14
N PRO A 277 12.85 39.89 32.09
CA PRO A 277 14.19 39.48 31.70
C PRO A 277 15.01 38.99 32.90
N ALA A 278 15.85 37.99 32.67
CA ALA A 278 16.97 37.68 33.54
C ALA A 278 18.22 37.54 32.65
N ASP A 279 19.04 38.59 32.75
CA ASP A 279 20.50 38.61 32.67
C ASP A 279 21.18 37.98 31.45
N LEU A 280 21.61 38.89 30.59
CA LEU A 280 22.76 38.77 29.71
C LEU A 280 24.00 38.42 30.53
N ASP A 281 24.48 37.19 30.36
CA ASP A 281 25.92 36.93 30.37
C ASP A 281 26.33 36.48 28.97
N ASP A 282 27.34 37.21 28.51
CA ASP A 282 28.10 37.12 27.28
C ASP A 282 28.76 35.74 27.10
N ASP A 283 29.15 35.46 25.85
CA ASP A 283 29.95 34.32 25.39
C ASP A 283 29.22 33.01 25.03
N SER A 284 28.65 32.94 23.83
CA SER A 284 28.90 31.81 22.91
C SER A 284 28.42 32.12 21.50
N SER A 285 29.34 32.01 20.55
CA SER A 285 29.06 31.87 19.13
C SER A 285 28.00 30.78 18.89
N VAL A 286 26.77 31.18 18.56
CA VAL A 286 25.69 30.22 18.26
C VAL A 286 25.92 29.62 16.87
N ASP A 287 26.01 28.29 16.88
CA ASP A 287 26.51 27.41 15.83
C ASP A 287 25.82 27.57 14.46
N THR A 288 26.62 27.89 13.46
CA THR A 288 26.24 27.98 12.04
C THR A 288 26.29 26.62 11.32
N GLN A 289 26.15 25.49 12.02
CA GLN A 289 26.63 24.18 11.52
C GLN A 289 25.59 23.07 11.27
N CYS A 290 24.28 23.30 11.39
CA CYS A 290 23.30 22.22 11.17
C CYS A 290 22.18 22.61 10.21
N ALA A 291 22.40 22.32 8.91
CA ALA A 291 21.38 22.34 7.87
C ALA A 291 20.93 20.92 7.54
N PRO A 292 19.66 20.70 7.13
CA PRO A 292 19.20 19.41 6.63
C PRO A 292 19.95 19.01 5.35
N LEU A 293 20.11 17.69 5.17
CA LEU A 293 20.91 17.10 4.11
C LEU A 293 20.21 17.16 2.74
N LEU A 294 18.92 16.83 2.67
CA LEU A 294 18.19 16.66 1.41
C LEU A 294 16.98 17.60 1.32
N ARG A 295 16.72 18.14 0.14
CA ARG A 295 15.48 18.87 -0.17
C ARG A 295 14.44 17.93 -0.76
N ILE A 296 13.19 18.06 -0.33
CA ILE A 296 12.02 17.30 -0.80
C ILE A 296 10.90 18.28 -1.13
N GLU A 297 10.21 18.05 -2.25
CA GLU A 297 9.01 18.78 -2.64
C GLU A 297 7.76 17.93 -2.32
N LEU A 298 6.72 18.59 -1.81
CA LEU A 298 5.39 17.98 -1.60
C LEU A 298 4.47 18.26 -2.77
N SER A 299 3.75 17.23 -3.22
CA SER A 299 2.71 17.36 -4.24
C SER A 299 1.51 16.46 -3.91
N TYR A 300 0.33 16.79 -4.45
CA TYR A 300 -0.84 15.89 -4.38
C TYR A 300 -1.05 15.25 -5.76
N SER A 301 -1.01 13.93 -5.81
CA SER A 301 -1.32 13.12 -6.99
C SER A 301 -2.60 12.33 -6.70
N SER A 302 -3.64 12.53 -7.50
CA SER A 302 -4.91 11.78 -7.35
C SER A 302 -5.54 11.78 -5.94
N SER A 303 -5.29 12.81 -5.13
CA SER A 303 -5.70 13.00 -3.71
C SER A 303 -4.80 12.41 -2.63
N ASP A 304 -3.72 11.74 -3.00
CA ASP A 304 -2.71 11.28 -2.06
C ASP A 304 -1.52 12.23 -2.04
N LEU A 305 -0.95 12.44 -0.85
CA LEU A 305 0.23 13.26 -0.64
C LEU A 305 1.49 12.47 -1.04
N GLU A 306 2.25 12.99 -1.99
CA GLU A 306 3.48 12.39 -2.50
C GLU A 306 4.71 13.30 -2.25
N CYS A 307 5.81 12.68 -1.80
CA CYS A 307 7.12 13.30 -1.75
C CYS A 307 7.89 13.05 -3.04
N SER A 308 8.49 14.11 -3.60
CA SER A 308 9.50 14.03 -4.65
C SER A 308 10.81 14.63 -4.15
N PRO A 309 11.90 13.86 -3.99
CA PRO A 309 12.05 12.43 -4.24
C PRO A 309 11.36 11.55 -3.18
N SER A 310 11.01 10.32 -3.57
CA SER A 310 10.36 9.34 -2.71
C SER A 310 11.34 8.67 -1.73
N LEU A 311 10.80 8.07 -0.66
CA LEU A 311 11.60 7.28 0.29
C LEU A 311 12.39 6.18 -0.42
N SER A 312 11.78 5.50 -1.41
CA SER A 312 12.42 4.42 -2.16
C SER A 312 13.63 4.92 -2.97
N GLU A 313 13.55 6.12 -3.55
CA GLU A 313 14.65 6.73 -4.29
C GLU A 313 15.81 7.10 -3.38
N VAL A 314 15.54 7.70 -2.22
CA VAL A 314 16.58 8.04 -1.24
C VAL A 314 17.23 6.78 -0.66
N GLN A 315 16.43 5.76 -0.30
CA GLN A 315 16.95 4.47 0.18
C GLN A 315 17.81 3.77 -0.87
N ARG A 316 17.44 3.84 -2.15
CA ARG A 316 18.23 3.32 -3.27
C ARG A 316 19.57 4.05 -3.35
N VAL A 317 19.60 5.38 -3.35
CA VAL A 317 20.84 6.16 -3.45
C VAL A 317 21.80 5.84 -2.29
N PHE A 318 21.30 5.73 -1.05
CA PHE A 318 22.15 5.32 0.08
C PHE A 318 22.62 3.86 -0.02
N SER A 319 21.82 2.95 -0.58
CA SER A 319 22.23 1.56 -0.81
C SER A 319 23.29 1.46 -1.91
N ASP A 320 23.12 2.21 -2.99
CA ASP A 320 24.07 2.31 -4.10
C ASP A 320 25.39 2.92 -3.62
N LEU A 321 25.34 3.97 -2.78
CA LEU A 321 26.51 4.55 -2.12
C LEU A 321 27.32 3.52 -1.32
N LEU A 322 26.64 2.70 -0.50
CA LEU A 322 27.29 1.65 0.31
C LEU A 322 27.85 0.52 -0.57
N SER A 323 27.14 0.16 -1.64
CA SER A 323 27.59 -0.82 -2.64
C SER A 323 28.81 -0.33 -3.40
N GLN A 324 28.86 0.94 -3.76
CA GLN A 324 30.01 1.56 -4.40
C GLN A 324 31.21 1.64 -3.43
N CYS A 325 31.02 1.95 -2.14
CA CYS A 325 32.08 1.85 -1.12
C CYS A 325 32.70 0.45 -1.07
N LEU A 326 31.87 -0.61 -1.09
CA LEU A 326 32.33 -2.00 -1.12
C LEU A 326 33.14 -2.32 -2.39
N LYS A 327 32.70 -1.81 -3.55
CA LYS A 327 33.45 -1.95 -4.81
C LYS A 327 34.80 -1.25 -4.73
N VAL A 328 34.85 -0.01 -4.24
CA VAL A 328 36.08 0.80 -4.12
C VAL A 328 37.15 0.09 -3.30
N VAL A 329 36.75 -0.53 -2.18
CA VAL A 329 37.65 -1.28 -1.29
C VAL A 329 38.06 -2.64 -1.86
N GLY A 330 37.27 -3.18 -2.80
CA GLY A 330 37.55 -4.42 -3.53
C GLY A 330 38.40 -4.25 -4.81
N ILE A 331 38.67 -3.03 -5.26
CA ILE A 331 39.49 -2.74 -6.46
C ILE A 331 40.94 -3.21 -6.31
N PRO A 332 41.63 -2.99 -5.16
CA PRO A 332 43.03 -3.39 -5.03
C PRO A 332 43.21 -4.92 -4.92
N ASP A 333 44.17 -5.46 -5.69
CA ASP A 333 44.53 -6.88 -5.62
C ASP A 333 45.20 -7.25 -4.28
N ARG A 334 44.97 -8.49 -3.81
CA ARG A 334 45.66 -9.02 -2.61
C ARG A 334 47.17 -9.07 -2.84
N ILE A 335 47.93 -8.43 -1.94
CA ILE A 335 49.39 -8.37 -2.02
C ILE A 335 49.99 -9.77 -2.01
N PHE A 336 49.46 -10.67 -1.18
CA PHE A 336 49.94 -12.05 -1.08
C PHE A 336 49.80 -12.85 -2.38
N MET A 337 48.87 -12.48 -3.28
CA MET A 337 48.62 -13.12 -4.57
C MET A 337 49.33 -12.43 -5.75
N HIS A 338 50.02 -11.32 -5.50
CA HIS A 338 50.64 -10.54 -6.57
C HIS A 338 51.74 -11.34 -7.28
N PRO A 339 51.77 -11.39 -8.64
CA PRO A 339 52.73 -12.21 -9.41
C PRO A 339 54.20 -11.96 -9.05
N ASP A 340 54.55 -10.72 -8.74
CA ASP A 340 55.91 -10.33 -8.36
C ASP A 340 56.40 -10.90 -7.03
N LEU A 341 55.48 -11.22 -6.12
CA LEU A 341 55.83 -11.75 -4.81
C LEU A 341 55.78 -13.29 -4.78
N ALA A 342 55.29 -13.92 -5.87
CA ALA A 342 55.17 -15.37 -6.00
C ALA A 342 56.51 -16.11 -5.83
N LEU A 343 57.64 -15.44 -6.10
CA LEU A 343 59.00 -16.01 -5.95
C LEU A 343 59.39 -16.25 -4.48
N TYR A 344 58.76 -15.53 -3.52
CA TYR A 344 59.06 -15.65 -2.08
C TYR A 344 58.01 -16.47 -1.31
N VAL A 345 56.89 -16.81 -1.97
CA VAL A 345 55.76 -17.54 -1.38
C VAL A 345 55.93 -19.04 -1.62
N MET A 346 55.99 -19.83 -0.54
CA MET A 346 56.05 -21.29 -0.62
C MET A 346 54.66 -21.92 -0.48
N SER A 347 54.38 -22.99 -1.25
CA SER A 347 53.19 -23.83 -1.07
C SER A 347 53.32 -24.70 0.19
N ASP A 348 52.25 -24.86 0.96
CA ASP A 348 52.22 -25.65 2.21
C ASP A 348 52.52 -27.16 2.03
N ALA A 349 52.61 -27.64 0.78
CA ALA A 349 52.88 -29.04 0.41
C ALA A 349 54.32 -29.54 0.62
N ASP A 350 55.28 -28.69 1.00
CA ASP A 350 56.71 -29.08 1.11
C ASP A 350 57.17 -29.30 2.57
N ASN A 351 56.29 -29.85 3.41
CA ASN A 351 56.55 -30.21 4.81
C ASN A 351 57.01 -31.67 4.96
N GLY A 352 58.28 -31.95 4.68
CA GLY A 352 59.04 -33.09 5.25
C GLY A 352 58.71 -34.51 4.72
N PRO A 353 59.68 -35.43 4.69
CA PRO A 353 59.46 -36.79 4.21
C PRO A 353 58.83 -37.64 5.31
N GLY A 354 57.52 -37.89 5.21
CA GLY A 354 56.85 -38.78 6.15
C GLY A 354 55.33 -38.67 6.17
N ASP A 355 54.67 -38.67 5.01
CA ASP A 355 53.33 -39.26 4.91
C ASP A 355 53.00 -39.60 3.46
N VAL A 356 52.50 -40.81 3.22
CA VAL A 356 52.13 -41.30 1.89
C VAL A 356 50.63 -41.07 1.74
N GLY A 357 50.24 -40.10 0.91
CA GLY A 357 48.84 -39.80 0.66
C GLY A 357 48.62 -39.04 -0.65
N VAL A 358 48.41 -39.82 -1.70
CA VAL A 358 47.84 -39.51 -3.03
C VAL A 358 47.13 -38.15 -3.19
N GLY A 359 47.60 -37.38 -4.17
CA GLY A 359 46.76 -36.59 -5.10
C GLY A 359 46.17 -35.27 -4.61
N SER A 360 46.75 -34.15 -5.02
CA SER A 360 46.02 -33.01 -5.62
C SER A 360 47.00 -31.88 -5.96
N SER A 361 47.13 -31.61 -7.26
CA SER A 361 47.44 -30.29 -7.77
C SER A 361 46.22 -29.38 -7.55
N GLY A 362 46.28 -28.46 -6.60
CA GLY A 362 45.21 -27.47 -6.44
C GLY A 362 45.19 -26.83 -5.06
N ALA A 363 45.63 -25.56 -4.98
CA ALA A 363 45.19 -24.55 -4.01
C ALA A 363 46.00 -23.26 -4.21
N ARG A 364 45.84 -22.62 -5.37
CA ARG A 364 45.96 -21.15 -5.49
C ARG A 364 44.58 -20.49 -5.52
N GLU A 365 43.53 -21.26 -5.27
CA GLU A 365 42.13 -20.84 -5.45
C GLU A 365 41.46 -20.58 -4.10
N SER A 366 40.76 -19.44 -4.07
CA SER A 366 39.78 -18.96 -3.08
C SER A 366 40.29 -18.49 -1.70
N GLU A 367 41.05 -17.40 -1.64
CA GLU A 367 40.91 -16.49 -0.49
C GLU A 367 39.81 -15.48 -0.81
N THR A 368 38.83 -15.34 0.10
CA THR A 368 37.66 -14.45 0.02
C THR A 368 38.05 -13.02 -0.37
N SER A 369 37.33 -12.34 -1.27
CA SER A 369 37.64 -10.93 -1.59
C SER A 369 37.53 -10.05 -0.35
N VAL A 370 38.27 -8.93 -0.31
CA VAL A 370 38.11 -7.94 0.78
C VAL A 370 36.67 -7.40 0.78
N GLN A 371 36.07 -7.26 -0.40
CA GLN A 371 34.66 -6.89 -0.57
C GLN A 371 33.71 -7.86 0.16
N ASP A 372 33.86 -9.17 -0.08
CA ASP A 372 33.02 -10.21 0.54
C ASP A 372 33.24 -10.29 2.07
N LEU A 373 34.48 -10.04 2.51
CA LEU A 373 34.83 -10.01 3.93
C LEU A 373 34.16 -8.86 4.65
N VAL A 374 34.08 -7.68 4.03
CA VAL A 374 33.37 -6.52 4.61
C VAL A 374 31.86 -6.70 4.51
N ALA A 375 31.35 -7.20 3.38
CA ALA A 375 29.92 -7.42 3.17
C ALA A 375 29.32 -8.42 4.18
N SER A 376 30.11 -9.40 4.63
CA SER A 376 29.73 -10.37 5.67
C SER A 376 29.99 -9.89 7.11
N ASP A 377 30.55 -8.69 7.31
CA ASP A 377 30.84 -8.17 8.64
C ASP A 377 29.56 -7.71 9.36
N ASP A 378 29.30 -8.27 10.55
CA ASP A 378 28.13 -7.93 11.38
C ASP A 378 28.00 -6.42 11.64
N LYS A 379 29.11 -5.67 11.70
CA LYS A 379 29.07 -4.22 11.91
C LYS A 379 28.55 -3.49 10.66
N PHE A 380 28.98 -3.93 9.48
CA PHE A 380 28.54 -3.37 8.21
C PHE A 380 27.05 -3.65 7.98
N VAL A 381 26.63 -4.91 8.15
CA VAL A 381 25.23 -5.32 7.97
C VAL A 381 24.30 -4.58 8.93
N ARG A 382 24.68 -4.47 10.22
CA ARG A 382 23.88 -3.74 11.21
C ARG A 382 23.79 -2.25 10.90
N ALA A 383 24.91 -1.60 10.57
CA ALA A 383 24.91 -0.18 10.27
C ALA A 383 24.14 0.15 8.98
N SER A 384 24.23 -0.71 7.95
CA SER A 384 23.40 -0.60 6.74
C SER A 384 21.90 -0.69 7.06
N ALA A 385 21.49 -1.61 7.91
CA ALA A 385 20.09 -1.72 8.34
C ALA A 385 19.63 -0.49 9.15
N GLN A 386 20.50 0.03 10.02
CA GLN A 386 20.23 1.24 10.81
C GLN A 386 20.08 2.49 9.94
N ILE A 387 20.85 2.61 8.85
CA ILE A 387 20.69 3.70 7.86
C ILE A 387 19.29 3.63 7.24
N GLN A 388 18.88 2.45 6.77
CA GLN A 388 17.57 2.27 6.15
C GLN A 388 16.43 2.62 7.12
N GLN A 389 16.55 2.18 8.38
CA GLN A 389 15.59 2.52 9.43
C GLN A 389 15.56 4.03 9.74
N ALA A 390 16.71 4.68 9.83
CA ALA A 390 16.80 6.12 10.08
C ALA A 390 16.13 6.94 8.96
N LEU A 391 16.36 6.57 7.69
CA LEU A 391 15.71 7.20 6.55
C LEU A 391 14.19 7.01 6.60
N SER A 392 13.71 5.81 6.92
CA SER A 392 12.27 5.56 7.10
C SER A 392 11.66 6.45 8.19
N SER A 393 12.29 6.54 9.36
CA SER A 393 11.81 7.40 10.44
C SER A 393 11.84 8.91 10.10
N ALA A 394 12.82 9.35 9.31
CA ALA A 394 12.87 10.73 8.83
C ALA A 394 11.71 11.05 7.86
N PHE A 395 11.39 10.14 6.94
CA PHE A 395 10.26 10.28 6.03
C PHE A 395 8.90 10.18 6.75
N GLU A 396 8.77 9.31 7.75
CA GLU A 396 7.57 9.26 8.62
C GLU A 396 7.34 10.61 9.29
N ALA A 397 8.37 11.22 9.89
CA ALA A 397 8.27 12.54 10.50
C ALA A 397 7.94 13.65 9.47
N ALA A 398 8.45 13.55 8.25
CA ALA A 398 8.12 14.47 7.16
C ALA A 398 6.65 14.33 6.72
N MET A 399 6.11 13.11 6.70
CA MET A 399 4.69 12.83 6.44
C MET A 399 3.78 13.34 7.55
N ASP A 400 4.17 13.16 8.82
CA ASP A 400 3.44 13.72 9.95
C ASP A 400 3.35 15.25 9.86
N TYR A 401 4.42 15.94 9.44
CA TYR A 401 4.38 17.38 9.19
C TYR A 401 3.45 17.72 8.02
N ALA A 402 3.50 16.96 6.94
CA ALA A 402 2.76 17.29 5.73
C ALA A 402 1.22 17.23 5.93
N LEU A 403 0.73 16.53 6.97
CA LEU A 403 -0.66 16.59 7.44
C LEU A 403 -1.13 18.01 7.80
N VAL A 404 -0.20 18.95 8.07
CA VAL A 404 -0.54 20.38 8.27
C VAL A 404 -1.23 20.97 7.04
N PHE A 405 -1.00 20.41 5.84
CA PHE A 405 -1.60 20.87 4.59
C PHE A 405 -2.96 20.22 4.26
N ASP A 406 -3.33 19.10 4.89
CA ASP A 406 -4.60 18.39 4.65
C ASP A 406 -5.84 19.28 4.83
N PRO A 407 -5.95 20.14 5.87
CA PRO A 407 -7.10 21.03 6.02
C PRO A 407 -7.24 22.01 4.86
N PHE A 408 -6.12 22.45 4.28
CA PHE A 408 -6.10 23.36 3.13
C PHE A 408 -6.50 22.63 1.85
N TYR A 409 -6.04 21.39 1.67
CA TYR A 409 -6.44 20.55 0.54
C TYR A 409 -7.94 20.21 0.60
N ALA A 410 -8.45 19.81 1.77
CA ALA A 410 -9.88 19.55 1.99
C ALA A 410 -10.74 20.79 1.68
N LYS A 411 -10.35 21.97 2.17
CA LYS A 411 -10.99 23.24 1.83
C LYS A 411 -10.94 23.50 0.31
N SER A 412 -9.83 23.21 -0.36
CA SER A 412 -9.74 23.38 -1.81
C SER A 412 -10.68 22.47 -2.59
N LEU A 413 -10.89 21.23 -2.14
CA LEU A 413 -11.84 20.29 -2.74
C LEU A 413 -13.30 20.70 -2.51
N GLU A 414 -13.63 21.16 -1.30
CA GLU A 414 -14.93 21.76 -0.99
C GLU A 414 -15.21 22.97 -1.90
N ASN A 415 -14.22 23.85 -2.06
CA ASN A 415 -14.30 25.03 -2.92
C ASN A 415 -14.54 24.66 -4.39
N HIS A 416 -13.88 23.60 -4.89
CA HIS A 416 -14.10 23.09 -6.25
C HIS A 416 -15.52 22.55 -6.45
N THR A 417 -16.05 21.85 -5.45
CA THR A 417 -17.43 21.33 -5.44
C THR A 417 -18.43 22.48 -5.40
N PHE A 418 -18.20 23.47 -4.54
CA PHE A 418 -19.01 24.67 -4.44
C PHE A 418 -19.01 25.47 -5.75
N HIS A 419 -17.85 25.64 -6.39
CA HIS A 419 -17.74 26.28 -7.71
C HIS A 419 -18.59 25.55 -8.76
N SER A 420 -18.58 24.22 -8.76
CA SER A 420 -19.32 23.41 -9.74
C SER A 420 -20.82 23.47 -9.53
N ASN A 421 -21.27 23.60 -8.28
CA ASN A 421 -22.69 23.63 -7.91
C ASN A 421 -23.21 25.06 -7.64
N LEU A 422 -22.43 26.09 -7.97
CA LEU A 422 -22.71 27.48 -7.61
C LEU A 422 -24.07 27.95 -8.15
N CYS A 423 -24.37 27.62 -9.41
CA CYS A 423 -25.62 27.99 -10.06
C CYS A 423 -26.83 27.28 -9.44
N GLU A 424 -26.70 26.01 -9.04
CA GLU A 424 -27.79 25.28 -8.36
C GLU A 424 -28.01 25.77 -6.92
N THR A 425 -26.94 26.19 -6.24
CA THR A 425 -26.99 26.63 -4.84
C THR A 425 -27.74 27.95 -4.70
N PHE A 426 -27.64 28.84 -5.69
CA PHE A 426 -28.28 30.16 -5.68
C PHE A 426 -29.41 30.32 -6.70
N SER A 427 -29.78 29.27 -7.45
CA SER A 427 -30.92 29.34 -8.37
C SER A 427 -32.24 29.46 -7.61
N GLY A 428 -33.02 30.51 -7.87
CA GLY A 428 -34.32 30.77 -7.25
C GLY A 428 -34.34 32.00 -6.32
N ASP A 429 -34.86 31.83 -5.11
CA ASP A 429 -34.96 32.94 -4.13
C ASP A 429 -33.62 33.16 -3.42
N VAL A 430 -32.73 33.93 -4.08
CA VAL A 430 -31.40 34.27 -3.57
C VAL A 430 -31.48 34.92 -2.17
N ASP A 431 -31.00 34.22 -1.15
CA ASP A 431 -30.77 34.80 0.18
C ASP A 431 -29.47 35.64 0.17
N LEU A 432 -29.64 36.96 0.23
CA LEU A 432 -28.54 37.91 0.20
C LEU A 432 -27.64 37.85 1.44
N ASN A 433 -28.15 37.35 2.57
CA ASN A 433 -27.32 37.16 3.77
C ASN A 433 -26.40 35.95 3.60
N ALA A 434 -26.94 34.83 3.11
CA ALA A 434 -26.15 33.65 2.77
C ALA A 434 -25.08 33.97 1.70
N TYR A 435 -25.39 34.83 0.73
CA TYR A 435 -24.44 35.30 -0.28
C TYR A 435 -23.31 36.13 0.34
N ALA A 436 -23.65 37.08 1.22
CA ALA A 436 -22.67 37.90 1.93
C ALA A 436 -21.78 37.07 2.87
N ASP A 437 -22.35 36.07 3.55
CA ASP A 437 -21.62 35.13 4.40
C ASP A 437 -20.66 34.27 3.58
N ALA A 438 -21.05 33.83 2.37
CA ALA A 438 -20.18 33.11 1.45
C ALA A 438 -18.98 33.98 1.01
N ILE A 439 -19.20 35.25 0.66
CA ILE A 439 -18.12 36.19 0.32
C ILE A 439 -17.15 36.37 1.49
N SER A 440 -17.69 36.58 2.70
CA SER A 440 -16.90 36.73 3.93
C SER A 440 -16.07 35.47 4.22
N ARG A 441 -16.68 34.28 4.09
CA ARG A 441 -16.02 32.98 4.27
C ARG A 441 -14.83 32.83 3.33
N TYR A 442 -15.00 33.05 2.02
CA TYR A 442 -13.92 32.85 1.06
C TYR A 442 -12.83 33.92 1.17
N ARG A 443 -13.16 35.16 1.54
CA ARG A 443 -12.13 36.17 1.89
C ARG A 443 -11.31 35.76 3.10
N GLY A 444 -11.96 35.23 4.15
CA GLY A 444 -11.27 34.66 5.30
C GLY A 444 -10.34 33.51 4.92
N GLN A 445 -10.79 32.63 4.02
CA GLN A 445 -9.95 31.55 3.49
C GLN A 445 -8.77 32.05 2.66
N VAL A 446 -8.89 33.14 1.89
CA VAL A 446 -7.75 33.72 1.16
C VAL A 446 -6.63 34.13 2.13
N GLU A 447 -6.96 34.78 3.24
CA GLU A 447 -5.95 35.16 4.25
C GLU A 447 -5.38 33.94 4.98
N GLU A 448 -6.21 32.93 5.26
CA GLU A 448 -5.77 31.67 5.86
C GLU A 448 -4.79 30.92 4.96
N PHE A 449 -5.08 30.82 3.65
CA PHE A 449 -4.21 30.18 2.66
C PHE A 449 -2.91 30.96 2.43
N ARG A 450 -2.91 32.30 2.59
CA ARG A 450 -1.67 33.10 2.55
C ARG A 450 -0.72 32.78 3.70
N GLY A 451 -1.28 32.43 4.88
CA GLY A 451 -0.53 32.01 6.06
C GLY A 451 0.12 30.63 5.97
N MET A 452 -0.03 29.90 4.86
CA MET A 452 0.64 28.61 4.66
C MET A 452 2.17 28.78 4.67
N PRO A 453 2.91 27.93 5.43
CA PRO A 453 4.38 27.99 5.50
C PRO A 453 5.01 27.68 4.13
N GLY A 454 6.15 28.32 3.84
CA GLY A 454 6.87 28.17 2.56
C GLY A 454 7.88 27.02 2.55
N SER A 455 8.49 26.71 3.71
CA SER A 455 9.31 25.51 3.88
C SER A 455 9.43 25.11 5.36
N ALA A 456 9.85 23.87 5.63
CA ALA A 456 10.17 23.40 6.99
C ALA A 456 11.32 22.40 6.97
N ASP A 457 12.16 22.44 8.01
CA ASP A 457 13.24 21.50 8.23
C ASP A 457 12.77 20.44 9.24
N VAL A 458 12.72 19.18 8.81
CA VAL A 458 12.30 18.01 9.59
C VAL A 458 13.43 16.99 9.58
N GLY A 459 14.21 16.96 10.65
CA GLY A 459 15.41 16.10 10.73
C GLY A 459 16.37 16.38 9.57
N ILE A 460 16.68 15.37 8.76
CA ILE A 460 17.59 15.48 7.61
C ILE A 460 16.94 16.07 6.35
N LEU A 461 15.63 16.34 6.37
CA LEU A 461 14.83 16.70 5.20
C LEU A 461 14.36 18.15 5.28
N ARG A 462 14.63 18.94 4.23
CA ARG A 462 14.02 20.25 4.00
C ARG A 462 12.81 20.08 3.08
N ILE A 463 11.64 20.29 3.64
CA ILE A 463 10.36 20.17 2.96
C ILE A 463 10.03 21.53 2.32
N ASP A 464 9.94 21.57 1.01
CA ASP A 464 9.55 22.74 0.24
C ASP A 464 8.05 22.64 -0.13
N SER A 465 7.27 23.59 0.39
CA SER A 465 5.83 23.69 0.18
C SER A 465 5.44 24.83 -0.77
N LEU A 466 6.39 25.51 -1.40
CA LEU A 466 6.11 26.64 -2.31
C LEU A 466 5.31 26.21 -3.54
N ALA A 467 5.63 25.06 -4.12
CA ALA A 467 4.88 24.51 -5.26
C ALA A 467 3.43 24.22 -4.87
N LEU A 468 3.23 23.56 -3.72
CA LEU A 468 1.92 23.27 -3.16
C LEU A 468 1.12 24.55 -2.85
N LYS A 469 1.78 25.53 -2.23
CA LYS A 469 1.21 26.86 -1.93
C LYS A 469 0.71 27.55 -3.21
N ARG A 470 1.48 27.50 -4.30
CA ARG A 470 1.08 28.06 -5.61
C ARG A 470 -0.12 27.35 -6.23
N CYS A 471 -0.29 26.05 -6.00
CA CYS A 471 -1.43 25.27 -6.49
C CYS A 471 -2.71 25.51 -5.68
N LEU A 472 -2.61 25.65 -4.36
CA LEU A 472 -3.78 25.76 -3.47
C LEU A 472 -4.29 27.20 -3.31
N LEU A 473 -3.42 28.22 -3.34
CA LEU A 473 -3.79 29.63 -3.20
C LEU A 473 -4.89 30.13 -4.16
N PRO A 474 -4.91 29.73 -5.46
CA PRO A 474 -5.95 30.19 -6.39
C PRO A 474 -7.36 29.69 -6.05
N SER A 475 -7.51 28.58 -5.32
CA SER A 475 -8.81 27.94 -5.06
C SER A 475 -9.86 28.90 -4.45
N PRO A 476 -9.64 29.53 -3.28
CA PRO A 476 -10.59 30.47 -2.71
C PRO A 476 -10.76 31.76 -3.54
N VAL A 477 -9.73 32.18 -4.30
CA VAL A 477 -9.81 33.34 -5.21
C VAL A 477 -10.77 33.07 -6.36
N VAL A 478 -10.69 31.88 -6.97
CA VAL A 478 -11.60 31.47 -8.06
C VAL A 478 -13.06 31.44 -7.60
N CYS A 479 -13.34 30.98 -6.36
CA CYS A 479 -14.68 31.03 -5.80
C CYS A 479 -15.21 32.47 -5.64
N LEU A 480 -14.35 33.40 -5.18
CA LEU A 480 -14.71 34.82 -5.08
C LEU A 480 -14.95 35.46 -6.45
N ASP A 481 -14.13 35.16 -7.45
CA ASP A 481 -14.30 35.68 -8.81
C ASP A 481 -15.61 35.20 -9.44
N LYS A 482 -16.01 33.96 -9.12
CA LYS A 482 -17.25 33.36 -9.61
C LYS A 482 -18.48 33.92 -8.90
N LEU A 483 -18.41 34.17 -7.59
CA LEU A 483 -19.43 34.92 -6.86
C LEU A 483 -19.53 36.38 -7.35
N HIS A 484 -18.42 36.99 -7.75
CA HIS A 484 -18.45 38.33 -8.34
C HIS A 484 -19.17 38.33 -9.71
N ALA A 485 -18.96 37.30 -10.53
CA ALA A 485 -19.60 37.18 -11.85
C ALA A 485 -21.10 36.82 -11.78
N LEU A 486 -21.50 35.99 -10.82
CA LEU A 486 -22.89 35.49 -10.72
C LEU A 486 -23.89 36.56 -10.25
N LEU A 487 -23.50 37.46 -9.34
CA LEU A 487 -24.42 38.45 -8.77
C LEU A 487 -24.98 39.41 -9.85
N PRO A 488 -24.19 39.94 -10.80
CA PRO A 488 -24.69 40.67 -11.96
C PRO A 488 -25.65 39.86 -12.85
N GLU A 489 -25.37 38.58 -13.09
CA GLU A 489 -26.24 37.71 -13.92
C GLU A 489 -27.62 37.50 -13.26
N LEU A 490 -27.65 37.31 -11.94
CA LEU A 490 -28.90 37.21 -11.17
C LEU A 490 -29.69 38.52 -11.16
N MET A 491 -29.00 39.67 -11.14
CA MET A 491 -29.64 40.97 -11.29
C MET A 491 -30.27 41.13 -12.68
N ASP A 492 -29.61 40.66 -13.75
CA ASP A 492 -30.16 40.69 -15.11
C ASP A 492 -31.44 39.85 -15.22
N GLU A 493 -31.43 38.62 -14.70
CA GLU A 493 -32.62 37.78 -14.67
C GLU A 493 -33.76 38.44 -13.89
N GLY A 494 -33.47 39.00 -12.72
CA GLY A 494 -34.46 39.71 -11.90
C GLY A 494 -35.01 40.98 -12.56
N PHE A 495 -34.18 41.77 -13.24
CA PHE A 495 -34.64 42.94 -14.00
C PHE A 495 -35.49 42.55 -15.19
N ASN A 496 -35.12 41.51 -15.93
CA ASN A 496 -35.91 41.02 -17.07
C ASN A 496 -37.31 40.60 -16.59
N VAL A 497 -37.40 39.82 -15.51
CA VAL A 497 -38.69 39.40 -14.94
C VAL A 497 -39.52 40.59 -14.49
N LEU A 498 -38.95 41.52 -13.71
CA LEU A 498 -39.70 42.66 -13.17
C LEU A 498 -40.14 43.63 -14.26
N LEU A 499 -39.25 44.00 -15.19
CA LEU A 499 -39.55 44.98 -16.23
C LEU A 499 -40.50 44.42 -17.30
N ASP A 500 -40.39 43.13 -17.66
CA ASP A 500 -41.34 42.50 -18.59
C ASP A 500 -42.74 42.41 -17.98
N GLN A 501 -42.84 42.03 -16.70
CA GLN A 501 -44.13 41.99 -15.99
C GLN A 501 -44.76 43.39 -15.90
N LEU A 502 -43.98 44.41 -15.52
CA LEU A 502 -44.47 45.79 -15.48
C LEU A 502 -44.84 46.30 -16.89
N GLY A 503 -44.07 45.95 -17.91
CA GLY A 503 -44.32 46.32 -19.30
C GLY A 503 -45.61 45.74 -19.88
N MET A 504 -46.06 44.57 -19.39
CA MET A 504 -47.35 43.98 -19.77
C MET A 504 -48.53 44.61 -19.03
N ILE A 505 -48.36 44.95 -17.75
CA ILE A 505 -49.44 45.47 -16.89
C ILE A 505 -49.72 46.96 -17.18
N LEU A 506 -48.68 47.78 -17.31
CA LEU A 506 -48.78 49.24 -17.43
C LEU A 506 -49.71 49.72 -18.57
N PRO A 507 -49.67 49.17 -19.80
CA PRO A 507 -50.53 49.61 -20.90
C PRO A 507 -52.03 49.36 -20.64
N VAL A 508 -52.36 48.30 -19.90
CA VAL A 508 -53.76 47.92 -19.62
C VAL A 508 -54.34 48.75 -18.48
N VAL A 509 -53.55 48.94 -17.41
CA VAL A 509 -53.96 49.74 -16.25
C VAL A 509 -54.20 51.21 -16.65
N THR A 510 -53.35 51.75 -17.54
CA THR A 510 -53.42 53.15 -17.99
C THR A 510 -54.42 53.39 -19.14
N GLY A 511 -54.82 52.36 -19.90
CA GLY A 511 -55.74 52.45 -21.05
C GLY A 511 -57.23 52.63 -20.69
N VAL A 512 -58.06 53.03 -21.66
CA VAL A 512 -59.53 53.18 -21.50
C VAL A 512 -60.27 51.99 -22.12
N PRO A 513 -61.18 51.29 -21.40
CA PRO A 513 -61.86 50.11 -21.91
C PRO A 513 -62.94 50.46 -22.96
N SER A 514 -62.99 49.69 -24.06
CA SER A 514 -63.91 49.93 -25.19
C SER A 514 -65.15 49.02 -25.19
N ASN A 515 -65.06 47.80 -24.66
CA ASN A 515 -66.13 46.81 -24.56
C ASN A 515 -66.11 46.10 -23.18
N VAL A 516 -67.15 45.30 -22.89
CA VAL A 516 -67.31 44.54 -21.63
C VAL A 516 -66.07 43.67 -21.34
N GLU A 517 -65.51 43.02 -22.36
CA GLU A 517 -64.34 42.15 -22.27
C GLU A 517 -63.05 42.90 -21.88
N HIS A 518 -62.80 44.05 -22.51
CA HIS A 518 -61.66 44.93 -22.20
C HIS A 518 -61.80 45.55 -20.80
N PHE A 519 -63.03 45.86 -20.37
CA PHE A 519 -63.27 46.36 -19.02
C PHE A 519 -63.00 45.31 -17.95
N ILE A 520 -63.48 44.09 -18.16
CA ILE A 520 -63.28 42.97 -17.22
C ILE A 520 -61.81 42.56 -17.19
N SER A 521 -61.16 42.49 -18.34
CA SER A 521 -59.71 42.25 -18.43
C SER A 521 -58.92 43.32 -17.68
N LYS A 522 -59.30 44.59 -17.85
CA LYS A 522 -58.69 45.71 -17.11
C LYS A 522 -58.93 45.59 -15.61
N LYS A 523 -60.16 45.31 -15.17
CA LYS A 523 -60.52 45.17 -13.76
C LYS A 523 -59.76 44.02 -13.09
N ARG A 524 -59.66 42.87 -13.76
CA ARG A 524 -58.87 41.72 -13.30
C ARG A 524 -57.39 42.08 -13.20
N ILE A 525 -56.81 42.65 -14.25
CA ILE A 525 -55.38 43.04 -14.26
C ILE A 525 -55.08 44.11 -13.22
N VAL A 526 -56.00 45.05 -12.95
CA VAL A 526 -55.85 46.04 -11.87
C VAL A 526 -55.90 45.38 -10.50
N GLN A 527 -56.80 44.41 -10.26
CA GLN A 527 -56.84 43.64 -9.01
C GLN A 527 -55.60 42.75 -8.83
N GLU A 528 -55.15 42.08 -9.90
CA GLU A 528 -53.92 41.29 -9.92
C GLU A 528 -52.70 42.18 -9.66
N ALA A 529 -52.64 43.36 -10.29
CA ALA A 529 -51.58 44.34 -10.06
C ALA A 529 -51.60 44.90 -8.64
N LEU A 530 -52.77 45.15 -8.04
CA LEU A 530 -52.93 45.54 -6.64
C LEU A 530 -52.46 44.45 -5.67
N ALA A 531 -52.85 43.20 -5.90
CA ALA A 531 -52.44 42.07 -5.08
C ALA A 531 -50.94 41.77 -5.21
N ALA A 532 -50.38 41.94 -6.42
CA ALA A 532 -48.97 41.72 -6.71
C ALA A 532 -48.08 42.94 -6.42
N PHE A 533 -48.64 44.11 -6.13
CA PHE A 533 -47.89 45.37 -5.97
C PHE A 533 -46.81 45.27 -4.90
N GLU A 534 -47.14 44.70 -3.73
CA GLU A 534 -46.17 44.46 -2.65
C GLU A 534 -45.09 43.45 -3.08
N GLY A 535 -45.43 42.48 -3.93
CA GLY A 535 -44.48 41.53 -4.51
C GLY A 535 -43.52 42.17 -5.52
N PHE A 536 -44.01 43.07 -6.38
CA PHE A 536 -43.17 43.85 -7.29
C PHE A 536 -42.25 44.80 -6.53
N LYS A 537 -42.77 45.45 -5.48
CA LYS A 537 -41.99 46.32 -4.58
C LYS A 537 -40.92 45.54 -3.82
N ALA A 538 -41.23 44.35 -3.31
CA ALA A 538 -40.26 43.47 -2.68
C ALA A 538 -39.15 43.03 -3.67
N SER A 539 -39.53 42.72 -4.91
CA SER A 539 -38.58 42.36 -5.98
C SER A 539 -37.66 43.52 -6.36
N GLN A 540 -38.21 44.73 -6.48
CA GLN A 540 -37.44 45.97 -6.68
C GLN A 540 -36.46 46.23 -5.52
N GLN A 541 -36.93 46.10 -4.27
CA GLN A 541 -36.10 46.25 -3.07
C GLN A 541 -34.97 45.21 -3.02
N LYS A 542 -35.22 43.98 -3.45
CA LYS A 542 -34.21 42.92 -3.54
C LYS A 542 -33.11 43.28 -4.55
N LEU A 543 -33.47 43.80 -5.72
CA LEU A 543 -32.51 44.26 -6.74
C LEU A 543 -31.69 45.47 -6.25
N ILE A 544 -32.31 46.39 -5.50
CA ILE A 544 -31.61 47.49 -4.84
C ILE A 544 -30.62 46.95 -3.78
N ALA A 545 -31.02 45.96 -2.99
CA ALA A 545 -30.16 45.33 -1.99
C ALA A 545 -28.96 44.60 -2.63
N MET A 546 -29.16 43.91 -3.76
CA MET A 546 -28.08 43.30 -4.56
C MET A 546 -27.08 44.35 -5.04
N SER A 547 -27.57 45.47 -5.59
CA SER A 547 -26.70 46.58 -6.02
C SER A 547 -25.92 47.22 -4.85
N THR A 548 -26.54 47.26 -3.67
CA THR A 548 -25.90 47.77 -2.44
C THR A 548 -24.81 46.81 -1.95
N LEU A 549 -25.00 45.50 -2.09
CA LEU A 549 -23.99 44.49 -1.76
C LEU A 549 -22.77 44.59 -2.68
N LEU A 550 -22.96 44.78 -3.99
CA LEU A 550 -21.88 45.05 -4.95
C LEU A 550 -21.02 46.24 -4.49
N ILE A 551 -21.66 47.37 -4.16
CA ILE A 551 -20.97 48.59 -3.72
C ILE A 551 -20.23 48.35 -2.40
N LYS A 552 -20.86 47.69 -1.43
CA LYS A 552 -20.28 47.38 -0.12
C LYS A 552 -19.02 46.53 -0.24
N GLU A 553 -19.01 45.58 -1.17
CA GLU A 553 -17.88 44.67 -1.39
C GLU A 553 -16.79 45.23 -2.32
N GLY A 554 -16.95 46.46 -2.81
CA GLY A 554 -15.99 47.14 -3.69
C GLY A 554 -16.09 46.72 -5.16
N TRP A 555 -17.19 46.07 -5.55
CA TRP A 555 -17.47 45.63 -6.92
C TRP A 555 -18.28 46.71 -7.67
N PRO A 556 -17.80 47.22 -8.82
CA PRO A 556 -18.48 48.31 -9.52
C PRO A 556 -19.80 47.81 -10.14
N VAL A 557 -20.90 48.47 -9.80
CA VAL A 557 -22.20 48.19 -10.43
C VAL A 557 -22.15 48.62 -11.90
N PRO A 558 -22.47 47.74 -12.87
CA PRO A 558 -22.51 48.09 -14.27
C PRO A 558 -23.51 49.21 -14.59
N ASP A 559 -23.18 50.07 -15.56
CA ASP A 559 -23.99 51.25 -15.86
C ASP A 559 -25.38 50.91 -16.41
N TYR A 560 -25.54 49.75 -17.08
CA TYR A 560 -26.83 49.26 -17.54
C TYR A 560 -27.75 48.85 -16.37
N HIS A 561 -27.23 48.21 -15.32
CA HIS A 561 -28.01 47.91 -14.10
C HIS A 561 -28.48 49.17 -13.38
N LYS A 562 -27.67 50.23 -13.36
CA LYS A 562 -28.09 51.54 -12.83
C LYS A 562 -29.27 52.11 -13.61
N ALA A 563 -29.26 51.98 -14.94
CA ALA A 563 -30.38 52.39 -15.79
C ALA A 563 -31.64 51.55 -15.53
N HIS A 564 -31.50 50.22 -15.39
CA HIS A 564 -32.63 49.34 -15.07
C HIS A 564 -33.26 49.62 -13.69
N LEU A 565 -32.45 49.95 -12.68
CA LEU A 565 -32.96 50.40 -11.37
C LEU A 565 -33.81 51.66 -11.49
N PHE A 566 -33.36 52.63 -12.29
CA PHE A 566 -34.12 53.86 -12.53
C PHE A 566 -35.43 53.58 -13.29
N MET A 567 -35.38 52.75 -14.34
CA MET A 567 -36.58 52.37 -15.10
C MET A 567 -37.59 51.60 -14.25
N ALA A 568 -37.13 50.71 -13.36
CA ALA A 568 -38.01 49.99 -12.45
C ALA A 568 -38.72 50.97 -11.49
N ASP A 569 -38.03 51.99 -10.99
CA ASP A 569 -38.61 53.02 -10.12
C ASP A 569 -39.67 53.88 -10.82
N GLU A 570 -39.41 54.30 -12.05
CA GLU A 570 -40.37 55.06 -12.88
C GLU A 570 -41.62 54.22 -13.22
N ASN A 571 -41.41 52.96 -13.61
CA ASN A 571 -42.50 52.02 -13.93
C ASN A 571 -43.36 51.70 -12.70
N MET A 572 -42.75 51.48 -11.53
CA MET A 572 -43.47 51.24 -10.28
C MET A 572 -44.31 52.46 -9.86
N SER A 573 -43.75 53.67 -10.00
CA SER A 573 -44.48 54.92 -9.74
C SER A 573 -45.66 55.11 -10.69
N THR A 574 -45.47 54.78 -11.97
CA THR A 574 -46.52 54.86 -12.99
C THR A 574 -47.64 53.85 -12.74
N LEU A 575 -47.31 52.65 -12.27
CA LEU A 575 -48.28 51.61 -11.90
C LEU A 575 -49.15 52.06 -10.73
N GLU A 576 -48.54 52.63 -9.68
CA GLU A 576 -49.26 53.14 -8.50
C GLU A 576 -50.28 54.23 -8.88
N ILE A 577 -49.87 55.19 -9.71
CA ILE A 577 -50.76 56.25 -10.22
C ILE A 577 -51.87 55.65 -11.12
N GLY A 578 -51.52 54.70 -11.99
CA GLY A 578 -52.47 54.06 -12.91
C GLY A 578 -53.56 53.27 -12.18
N ILE A 579 -53.20 52.56 -11.11
CA ILE A 579 -54.13 51.82 -10.25
C ILE A 579 -55.14 52.78 -9.59
N GLN A 580 -54.67 53.88 -9.00
CA GLN A 580 -55.54 54.87 -8.36
C GLN A 580 -56.56 55.48 -9.33
N ILE A 581 -56.14 55.77 -10.57
CA ILE A 581 -57.03 56.29 -11.61
C ILE A 581 -58.06 55.25 -12.04
N ALA A 582 -57.68 53.97 -12.12
CA ALA A 582 -58.58 52.88 -12.49
C ALA A 582 -59.65 52.63 -11.41
N GLU A 583 -59.27 52.61 -10.13
CA GLU A 583 -60.22 52.49 -8.99
C GLU A 583 -61.22 53.66 -8.99
N GLY A 584 -60.76 54.88 -9.29
CA GLY A 584 -61.62 56.07 -9.33
C GLY A 584 -62.68 56.08 -10.44
N ARG A 585 -62.51 55.27 -11.51
CA ARG A 585 -63.46 55.17 -12.65
C ARG A 585 -64.29 53.88 -12.64
N GLU A 586 -64.01 52.95 -11.73
CA GLU A 586 -64.63 51.62 -11.70
C GLU A 586 -66.16 51.68 -11.57
N GLU A 587 -66.69 52.59 -10.74
CA GLU A 587 -68.14 52.68 -10.49
C GLU A 587 -68.93 53.15 -11.72
N GLU A 588 -68.34 54.02 -12.55
CA GLU A 588 -68.97 54.55 -13.76
C GLU A 588 -68.99 53.50 -14.88
N ASP A 589 -67.85 52.84 -15.11
CA ASP A 589 -67.73 51.81 -16.14
C ASP A 589 -68.53 50.53 -15.79
N THR A 590 -68.61 50.15 -14.51
CA THR A 590 -69.42 49.00 -14.04
C THR A 590 -70.90 49.18 -14.35
N LYS A 591 -71.46 50.39 -14.16
CA LYS A 591 -72.87 50.68 -14.46
C LYS A 591 -73.18 50.60 -15.96
N ARG A 592 -72.23 51.02 -16.81
CA ARG A 592 -72.38 51.00 -18.27
C ARG A 592 -72.42 49.56 -18.81
N PHE A 593 -71.44 48.74 -18.44
CA PHE A 593 -71.32 47.37 -18.96
C PHE A 593 -72.32 46.39 -18.34
N ALA A 594 -72.79 46.65 -17.11
CA ALA A 594 -73.91 45.96 -16.48
C ALA A 594 -75.22 46.01 -17.30
N ALA A 595 -75.47 47.13 -17.99
CA ALA A 595 -76.67 47.29 -18.81
C ALA A 595 -76.60 46.49 -20.12
N GLU A 596 -75.39 46.33 -20.68
CA GLU A 596 -75.15 45.56 -21.92
C GLU A 596 -75.37 44.04 -21.69
N ILE A 597 -74.94 43.50 -20.54
CA ILE A 597 -75.11 42.07 -20.19
C ILE A 597 -76.60 41.70 -19.98
N ALA A 598 -77.37 42.58 -19.35
CA ALA A 598 -78.80 42.34 -19.06
C ALA A 598 -79.65 42.18 -20.34
N GLU A 599 -79.22 42.72 -21.49
CA GLU A 599 -79.91 42.56 -22.78
C GLU A 599 -79.58 41.22 -23.47
N GLU A 600 -78.42 40.63 -23.18
CA GLU A 600 -77.90 39.44 -23.88
C GLU A 600 -78.39 38.12 -23.30
N VAL A 601 -78.54 38.03 -21.97
CA VAL A 601 -78.96 36.82 -21.22
C VAL A 601 -80.26 36.18 -21.77
N PRO A 602 -81.35 36.94 -22.06
CA PRO A 602 -82.60 36.34 -22.55
C PRO A 602 -82.48 35.74 -23.97
N ARG A 603 -81.53 36.22 -24.79
CA ARG A 603 -81.30 35.70 -26.15
C ARG A 603 -80.66 34.32 -26.11
N LEU A 604 -79.75 34.10 -25.15
CA LEU A 604 -79.02 32.86 -24.98
C LEU A 604 -79.90 31.72 -24.44
N LYS A 605 -80.78 32.02 -23.45
CA LYS A 605 -81.74 31.03 -22.91
C LYS A 605 -82.71 30.49 -23.98
N ARG A 606 -83.09 31.31 -24.98
CA ARG A 606 -83.91 30.85 -26.12
C ARG A 606 -83.15 29.92 -27.06
N ALA A 607 -81.91 30.25 -27.42
CA ALA A 607 -81.11 29.42 -28.31
C ALA A 607 -80.79 28.02 -27.73
N ILE A 608 -80.60 27.91 -26.42
CA ILE A 608 -80.40 26.61 -25.73
C ILE A 608 -81.66 25.72 -25.82
N SER A 609 -82.85 26.33 -25.73
CA SER A 609 -84.12 25.61 -25.86
C SER A 609 -84.34 25.06 -27.27
N GLU A 610 -83.89 25.78 -28.31
CA GLU A 610 -83.97 25.34 -29.71
C GLU A 610 -83.08 24.10 -29.98
N VAL A 611 -81.91 24.00 -29.35
CA VAL A 611 -81.04 22.81 -29.47
C VAL A 611 -81.70 21.59 -28.81
N ARG A 612 -82.40 21.76 -27.67
CA ARG A 612 -83.13 20.66 -27.02
C ARG A 612 -84.16 20.03 -27.94
N GLU A 613 -84.98 20.84 -28.60
CA GLU A 613 -86.01 20.37 -29.53
C GLU A 613 -85.43 19.60 -30.72
N GLN A 614 -84.24 19.97 -31.18
CA GLN A 614 -83.55 19.30 -32.29
C GLN A 614 -83.02 17.89 -31.89
N LEU A 615 -82.69 17.66 -30.62
CA LEU A 615 -82.25 16.36 -30.11
C LEU A 615 -83.36 15.31 -30.01
N ASP A 616 -84.63 15.73 -29.98
CA ASP A 616 -85.81 14.85 -29.96
C ASP A 616 -86.26 14.43 -31.37
N SER A 617 -85.48 14.79 -32.40
CA SER A 617 -85.76 14.43 -33.78
C SER A 617 -85.72 12.90 -34.02
N SER A 618 -86.64 12.43 -34.89
CA SER A 618 -86.81 11.00 -35.21
C SER A 618 -85.58 10.33 -35.85
N ILE A 619 -84.64 11.11 -36.37
CA ILE A 619 -83.39 10.64 -37.00
C ILE A 619 -82.48 9.94 -35.97
N VAL A 620 -82.52 10.36 -34.70
CA VAL A 620 -81.61 9.85 -33.65
C VAL A 620 -82.05 8.47 -33.09
N ALA A 621 -83.30 8.07 -33.32
CA ALA A 621 -83.89 6.82 -32.84
C ALA A 621 -84.17 5.77 -33.94
N SER A 622 -83.74 6.04 -35.19
CA SER A 622 -83.97 5.14 -36.33
C SER A 622 -83.01 3.94 -36.33
N LEU A 623 -83.53 2.75 -36.67
CA LEU A 623 -82.77 1.51 -36.86
C LEU A 623 -82.20 1.36 -38.29
N GLU A 624 -82.76 2.09 -39.26
CA GLU A 624 -82.48 1.94 -40.70
C GLU A 624 -81.50 2.98 -41.24
N GLU A 625 -81.21 4.02 -40.45
CA GLU A 625 -80.33 5.12 -40.86
C GLU A 625 -78.84 4.75 -40.73
N GLN A 626 -78.00 5.29 -41.61
CA GLN A 626 -76.56 5.07 -41.54
C GLN A 626 -75.95 5.81 -40.34
N PRO A 627 -75.04 5.18 -39.56
CA PRO A 627 -74.37 5.83 -38.43
C PRO A 627 -73.68 7.14 -38.79
N GLU A 628 -73.13 7.28 -40.02
CA GLU A 628 -72.56 8.54 -40.51
C GLU A 628 -73.55 9.71 -40.45
N ASN A 629 -74.76 9.53 -40.96
CA ASN A 629 -75.74 10.61 -41.08
C ASN A 629 -76.19 11.09 -39.69
N VAL A 630 -76.43 10.15 -38.77
CA VAL A 630 -76.84 10.47 -37.40
C VAL A 630 -75.72 11.16 -36.62
N ILE A 631 -74.46 10.72 -36.80
CA ILE A 631 -73.29 11.36 -36.16
C ILE A 631 -73.12 12.80 -36.69
N THR A 632 -73.19 13.04 -38.00
CA THR A 632 -73.03 14.40 -38.56
C THR A 632 -74.11 15.37 -38.07
N PHE A 633 -75.34 14.90 -37.92
CA PHE A 633 -76.43 15.71 -37.35
C PHE A 633 -76.17 16.05 -35.88
N LEU A 634 -75.74 15.07 -35.07
CA LEU A 634 -75.43 15.29 -33.66
C LEU A 634 -74.19 16.17 -33.45
N GLU A 635 -73.20 16.10 -34.34
CA GLU A 635 -71.99 16.95 -34.31
C GLU A 635 -72.31 18.42 -34.60
N LEU A 636 -73.27 18.70 -35.49
CA LEU A 636 -73.76 20.07 -35.71
C LEU A 636 -74.44 20.66 -34.46
N GLN A 637 -75.16 19.83 -33.71
CA GLN A 637 -75.75 20.22 -32.43
C GLN A 637 -74.68 20.38 -31.33
N GLU A 638 -73.63 19.55 -31.35
CA GLU A 638 -72.47 19.64 -30.46
C GLU A 638 -71.71 20.96 -30.65
N GLU A 639 -71.45 21.35 -31.91
CA GLU A 639 -70.79 22.62 -32.23
C GLU A 639 -71.64 23.83 -31.80
N THR A 640 -72.95 23.76 -32.02
CA THR A 640 -73.89 24.83 -31.66
C THR A 640 -74.00 24.96 -30.14
N LEU A 641 -74.16 23.84 -29.42
CA LEU A 641 -74.20 23.81 -27.96
C LEU A 641 -72.88 24.25 -27.33
N ALA A 642 -71.74 23.91 -27.93
CA ALA A 642 -70.41 24.34 -27.47
C ALA A 642 -70.25 25.87 -27.57
N LYS A 643 -70.66 26.49 -28.69
CA LYS A 643 -70.66 27.95 -28.84
C LYS A 643 -71.57 28.63 -27.81
N LEU A 644 -72.75 28.07 -27.57
CA LEU A 644 -73.69 28.58 -26.56
C LEU A 644 -73.13 28.41 -25.13
N ARG A 645 -72.50 27.28 -24.84
CA ARG A 645 -71.86 26.99 -23.55
C ARG A 645 -70.67 27.91 -23.26
N GLN A 646 -69.79 28.09 -24.24
CA GLN A 646 -68.69 29.04 -24.13
C GLN A 646 -69.23 30.45 -23.86
N ARG A 647 -70.31 30.85 -24.55
CA ARG A 647 -70.92 32.16 -24.34
C ARG A 647 -71.61 32.28 -22.96
N THR A 648 -72.30 31.24 -22.47
CA THR A 648 -72.88 31.24 -21.10
C THR A 648 -71.79 31.35 -20.04
N GLU A 649 -70.68 30.64 -20.21
CA GLU A 649 -69.54 30.68 -19.29
C GLU A 649 -68.91 32.08 -19.27
N THR A 650 -68.65 32.68 -20.44
CA THR A 650 -68.12 34.07 -20.50
C THR A 650 -69.06 35.08 -19.87
N LEU A 651 -70.38 34.96 -20.04
CA LEU A 651 -71.34 35.88 -19.42
C LEU A 651 -71.48 35.66 -17.91
N ALA A 652 -71.39 34.41 -17.44
CA ALA A 652 -71.37 34.11 -16.01
C ALA A 652 -70.11 34.66 -15.33
N GLU A 653 -68.95 34.53 -15.97
CA GLU A 653 -67.69 35.18 -15.54
C GLU A 653 -67.85 36.69 -15.49
N TYR A 654 -68.50 37.29 -16.49
CA TYR A 654 -68.71 38.73 -16.54
C TYR A 654 -69.68 39.22 -15.46
N GLN A 655 -70.77 38.49 -15.21
CA GLN A 655 -71.73 38.77 -14.13
C GLN A 655 -71.07 38.64 -12.76
N ALA A 656 -70.23 37.61 -12.54
CA ALA A 656 -69.50 37.40 -11.30
C ALA A 656 -68.48 38.54 -11.03
N GLU A 657 -67.69 38.92 -12.02
CA GLU A 657 -66.67 39.98 -11.89
C GLU A 657 -67.29 41.37 -11.68
N LEU A 658 -68.49 41.61 -12.24
CA LEU A 658 -69.27 42.83 -12.03
C LEU A 658 -70.13 42.79 -10.76
N ARG A 659 -70.05 41.71 -9.96
CA ARG A 659 -70.82 41.48 -8.72
C ARG A 659 -72.34 41.56 -8.94
N GLN A 660 -72.80 41.07 -10.09
CA GLN A 660 -74.22 40.88 -10.40
C GLN A 660 -74.66 39.46 -10.01
N ASP A 661 -75.97 39.25 -9.88
CA ASP A 661 -76.53 37.91 -9.70
C ASP A 661 -76.28 37.10 -10.97
N VAL A 662 -75.59 35.96 -10.84
CA VAL A 662 -75.27 35.06 -11.96
C VAL A 662 -76.54 34.33 -12.39
N ASP A 663 -76.85 34.38 -13.69
CA ASP A 663 -77.99 33.66 -14.25
C ASP A 663 -77.72 32.15 -14.33
N GLU A 664 -78.63 31.35 -13.79
CA GLU A 664 -78.60 29.88 -13.90
C GLU A 664 -79.18 29.41 -15.27
N TYR A 665 -78.53 28.40 -15.86
CA TYR A 665 -78.86 27.80 -17.15
C TYR A 665 -79.06 26.27 -17.04
N ASP A 666 -79.95 25.82 -16.15
CA ASP A 666 -80.18 24.39 -15.85
C ASP A 666 -80.46 23.53 -17.08
N THR A 667 -81.10 24.11 -18.11
CA THR A 667 -81.42 23.41 -19.36
C THR A 667 -80.20 23.09 -20.22
N LEU A 668 -79.07 23.77 -20.03
CA LEU A 668 -77.84 23.56 -20.81
C LEU A 668 -77.18 22.22 -20.48
N ASP A 669 -77.05 21.89 -19.19
CA ASP A 669 -76.42 20.66 -18.73
C ASP A 669 -77.30 19.43 -19.04
N GLU A 670 -78.62 19.58 -18.95
CA GLU A 670 -79.57 18.55 -19.38
C GLU A 670 -79.48 18.25 -20.89
N VAL A 671 -79.32 19.29 -21.73
CA VAL A 671 -79.14 19.15 -23.18
C VAL A 671 -77.77 18.53 -23.50
N ALA A 672 -76.71 18.94 -22.80
CA ALA A 672 -75.36 18.43 -23.00
C ALA A 672 -75.22 16.95 -22.61
N THR A 673 -75.85 16.54 -21.52
CA THR A 673 -75.81 15.14 -21.06
C THR A 673 -76.56 14.20 -22.03
N ASP A 674 -77.73 14.62 -22.52
CA ASP A 674 -78.50 13.87 -23.51
C ASP A 674 -77.77 13.75 -24.86
N LEU A 675 -77.23 14.86 -25.38
CA LEU A 675 -76.45 14.88 -26.61
C LEU A 675 -75.20 13.99 -26.53
N ASN A 676 -74.44 14.06 -25.43
CA ASN A 676 -73.24 13.24 -25.22
C ASN A 676 -73.56 11.74 -25.20
N LEU A 677 -74.66 11.35 -24.55
CA LEU A 677 -75.09 9.95 -24.51
C LEU A 677 -75.49 9.45 -25.91
N LYS A 678 -76.20 10.27 -26.70
CA LYS A 678 -76.58 9.97 -28.08
C LYS A 678 -75.36 9.87 -29.01
N LEU A 679 -74.39 10.79 -28.91
CA LEU A 679 -73.14 10.75 -29.69
C LEU A 679 -72.29 9.52 -29.35
N ARG A 680 -72.12 9.20 -28.06
CA ARG A 680 -71.33 8.03 -27.63
C ARG A 680 -71.93 6.72 -28.13
N LEU A 681 -73.25 6.60 -28.13
CA LEU A 681 -73.94 5.41 -28.65
C LEU A 681 -73.64 5.20 -30.15
N TRP A 682 -73.82 6.24 -30.96
CA TRP A 682 -73.68 6.15 -32.42
C TRP A 682 -72.22 6.09 -32.88
N ARG A 683 -71.31 6.87 -32.28
CA ARG A 683 -69.86 6.72 -32.50
C ARG A 683 -69.40 5.33 -32.10
N GLY A 684 -69.85 4.85 -30.94
CA GLY A 684 -69.52 3.51 -30.45
C GLY A 684 -70.02 2.39 -31.36
N MET A 685 -71.22 2.51 -31.93
CA MET A 685 -71.74 1.54 -32.90
C MET A 685 -70.89 1.47 -34.18
N LYS A 686 -70.43 2.62 -34.69
CA LYS A 686 -69.59 2.70 -35.89
C LYS A 686 -68.18 2.16 -35.64
N GLU A 687 -67.55 2.59 -34.55
CA GLU A 687 -66.19 2.16 -34.21
C GLU A 687 -66.11 0.69 -33.85
N TRP A 688 -67.05 0.18 -33.03
CA TRP A 688 -67.15 -1.24 -32.71
C TRP A 688 -67.33 -2.10 -33.97
N GLY A 689 -68.15 -1.64 -34.92
CA GLY A 689 -68.31 -2.30 -36.22
C GLY A 689 -67.02 -2.39 -37.03
N LYS A 690 -66.18 -1.34 -37.02
CA LYS A 690 -64.87 -1.35 -37.69
C LYS A 690 -63.86 -2.27 -36.99
N LEU A 691 -63.80 -2.19 -35.66
CA LEU A 691 -62.87 -2.98 -34.85
C LEU A 691 -63.16 -4.47 -34.96
N THR A 692 -64.44 -4.86 -34.88
CA THR A 692 -64.85 -6.26 -35.03
C THR A 692 -64.56 -6.81 -36.43
N ALA A 693 -64.76 -6.02 -37.49
CA ALA A 693 -64.41 -6.41 -38.86
C ALA A 693 -62.89 -6.60 -39.04
N LEU A 694 -62.08 -5.75 -38.40
CA LEU A 694 -60.62 -5.87 -38.43
C LEU A 694 -60.18 -7.13 -37.67
N TRP A 695 -60.59 -7.29 -36.41
CA TRP A 695 -60.14 -8.40 -35.56
C TRP A 695 -60.46 -9.78 -36.14
N VAL A 696 -61.61 -9.95 -36.80
CA VAL A 696 -61.99 -11.23 -37.43
C VAL A 696 -61.05 -11.61 -38.58
N THR A 697 -60.39 -10.64 -39.22
CA THR A 697 -59.48 -10.86 -40.37
C THR A 697 -58.00 -10.84 -40.00
N THR A 698 -57.62 -10.30 -38.83
CA THR A 698 -56.22 -10.24 -38.39
C THR A 698 -55.68 -11.63 -38.00
N PRO A 699 -54.50 -12.04 -38.48
CA PRO A 699 -53.81 -13.24 -38.03
C PRO A 699 -53.53 -13.21 -36.53
N LEU A 700 -53.70 -14.34 -35.84
CA LEU A 700 -53.50 -14.44 -34.39
C LEU A 700 -52.11 -13.96 -33.95
N ALA A 701 -51.08 -14.15 -34.78
CA ALA A 701 -49.73 -13.72 -34.50
C ALA A 701 -49.56 -12.18 -34.39
N ASP A 702 -50.41 -11.41 -35.05
CA ASP A 702 -50.34 -9.94 -35.12
C ASP A 702 -51.37 -9.27 -34.19
N ILE A 703 -52.19 -10.07 -33.50
CA ILE A 703 -53.19 -9.56 -32.56
C ILE A 703 -52.51 -9.18 -31.23
N ASP A 704 -52.75 -7.94 -30.84
CA ASP A 704 -52.48 -7.43 -29.49
C ASP A 704 -53.65 -7.79 -28.56
N ALA A 705 -53.43 -8.81 -27.75
CA ALA A 705 -54.44 -9.30 -26.81
C ALA A 705 -54.76 -8.29 -25.70
N GLY A 706 -53.82 -7.40 -25.34
CA GLY A 706 -54.02 -6.37 -24.32
C GLY A 706 -54.89 -5.22 -24.83
N GLN A 707 -54.64 -4.75 -26.05
CA GLN A 707 -55.50 -3.72 -26.67
C GLN A 707 -56.93 -4.23 -26.89
N LEU A 708 -57.08 -5.50 -27.32
CA LEU A 708 -58.39 -6.14 -27.47
C LEU A 708 -59.19 -6.13 -26.16
N GLU A 709 -58.55 -6.46 -25.03
CA GLU A 709 -59.18 -6.46 -23.69
C GLU A 709 -59.69 -5.07 -23.30
N ILE A 710 -58.84 -4.04 -23.49
CA ILE A 710 -59.18 -2.64 -23.18
C ILE A 710 -60.41 -2.19 -23.97
N HIS A 711 -60.46 -2.47 -25.28
CA HIS A 711 -61.58 -2.08 -26.13
C HIS A 711 -62.88 -2.80 -25.73
N VAL A 712 -62.86 -4.11 -25.52
CA VAL A 712 -64.06 -4.88 -25.12
C VAL A 712 -64.64 -4.37 -23.79
N GLN A 713 -63.79 -4.07 -22.81
CA GLN A 713 -64.24 -3.52 -21.52
C GLN A 713 -64.80 -2.10 -21.66
N ALA A 714 -64.17 -1.24 -22.48
CA ALA A 714 -64.62 0.11 -22.72
C ALA A 714 -66.03 0.17 -23.33
N TYR A 715 -66.30 -0.64 -24.38
CA TYR A 715 -67.62 -0.65 -25.02
C TYR A 715 -68.70 -1.30 -24.17
N ASN A 716 -68.36 -2.28 -23.31
CA ASN A 716 -69.29 -2.80 -22.29
C ASN A 716 -69.77 -1.69 -21.33
N LYS A 717 -68.85 -0.81 -20.88
CA LYS A 717 -69.18 0.35 -20.06
C LYS A 717 -70.08 1.34 -20.81
N THR A 718 -69.77 1.62 -22.08
CA THR A 718 -70.58 2.51 -22.94
C THR A 718 -72.01 1.98 -23.12
N VAL A 719 -72.16 0.67 -23.34
CA VAL A 719 -73.48 0.01 -23.46
C VAL A 719 -74.28 0.14 -22.16
N HIS A 720 -73.66 -0.11 -21.00
CA HIS A 720 -74.33 0.04 -19.70
C HIS A 720 -74.81 1.48 -19.43
N GLN A 721 -74.01 2.48 -19.80
CA GLN A 721 -74.38 3.89 -19.66
C GLN A 721 -75.55 4.27 -20.59
N ALA A 722 -75.50 3.82 -21.85
CA ALA A 722 -76.57 4.07 -22.82
C ALA A 722 -77.89 3.39 -22.43
N MET A 723 -77.84 2.18 -21.85
CA MET A 723 -79.04 1.48 -21.35
C MET A 723 -79.75 2.24 -20.24
N LYS A 724 -79.00 2.90 -19.36
CA LYS A 724 -79.56 3.68 -18.23
C LYS A 724 -80.04 5.07 -18.67
N GLY A 725 -79.33 5.69 -19.61
CA GLY A 725 -79.57 7.08 -20.03
C GLY A 725 -80.55 7.26 -21.18
N LEU A 726 -80.77 6.24 -22.02
CA LEU A 726 -81.64 6.32 -23.22
C LEU A 726 -82.69 5.20 -23.23
N PRO A 727 -83.66 5.19 -22.29
CA PRO A 727 -84.69 4.16 -22.22
C PRO A 727 -85.59 4.21 -23.47
N GLY A 728 -85.70 3.08 -24.18
CA GLY A 728 -86.54 2.96 -25.38
C GLY A 728 -85.83 3.19 -26.71
N ASN A 729 -84.53 3.52 -26.72
CA ASN A 729 -83.75 3.60 -27.96
C ASN A 729 -83.43 2.19 -28.51
N PRO A 730 -83.86 1.83 -29.73
CA PRO A 730 -83.71 0.49 -30.28
C PRO A 730 -82.28 0.12 -30.71
N VAL A 731 -81.33 1.07 -30.74
CA VAL A 731 -79.94 0.86 -31.16
C VAL A 731 -79.06 0.31 -30.02
N VAL A 732 -79.42 0.60 -28.77
CA VAL A 732 -78.67 0.15 -27.58
C VAL A 732 -78.63 -1.38 -27.44
N PRO A 733 -79.75 -2.13 -27.62
CA PRO A 733 -79.72 -3.59 -27.57
C PRO A 733 -78.85 -4.23 -28.66
N LYS A 734 -78.76 -3.61 -29.84
CA LYS A 734 -77.99 -4.12 -30.99
C LYS A 734 -76.48 -4.04 -30.73
N LEU A 735 -76.00 -2.94 -30.14
CA LEU A 735 -74.59 -2.80 -29.75
C LEU A 735 -74.23 -3.78 -28.63
N LYS A 736 -75.11 -3.98 -27.65
CA LYS A 736 -74.93 -4.95 -26.55
C LYS A 736 -74.70 -6.37 -27.06
N GLU A 737 -75.59 -6.85 -27.94
CA GLU A 737 -75.51 -8.21 -28.48
C GLU A 737 -74.20 -8.44 -29.25
N SER A 738 -73.69 -7.42 -29.94
CA SER A 738 -72.42 -7.49 -30.67
C SER A 738 -71.21 -7.54 -29.73
N VAL A 739 -71.21 -6.78 -28.63
CA VAL A 739 -70.12 -6.76 -27.63
C VAL A 739 -70.08 -8.07 -26.83
N ASP A 740 -71.23 -8.61 -26.46
CA ASP A 740 -71.33 -9.85 -25.67
C ASP A 740 -70.71 -11.06 -26.40
N LYS A 741 -70.70 -11.09 -27.75
CA LYS A 741 -70.08 -12.17 -28.56
C LYS A 741 -68.56 -12.26 -28.43
N PHE A 742 -67.86 -11.17 -28.15
CA PHE A 742 -66.38 -11.15 -28.06
C PHE A 742 -65.86 -11.36 -26.63
N THR A 743 -66.70 -11.22 -25.62
CA THR A 743 -66.35 -11.42 -24.20
C THR A 743 -65.75 -12.82 -23.89
N PRO A 744 -66.30 -13.95 -24.37
CA PRO A 744 -65.72 -15.28 -24.11
C PRO A 744 -64.48 -15.61 -24.97
N VAL A 745 -64.21 -14.84 -26.02
CA VAL A 745 -63.09 -15.05 -26.95
C VAL A 745 -61.79 -14.51 -26.35
N LEU A 746 -61.89 -13.43 -25.57
CA LEU A 746 -60.76 -12.68 -25.03
C LEU A 746 -59.77 -13.53 -24.20
N PRO A 747 -60.20 -14.32 -23.20
CA PRO A 747 -59.26 -15.10 -22.38
C PRO A 747 -58.51 -16.16 -23.19
N VAL A 748 -59.13 -16.71 -24.23
CA VAL A 748 -58.50 -17.73 -25.10
C VAL A 748 -57.40 -17.10 -25.94
N VAL A 749 -57.64 -15.91 -26.49
CA VAL A 749 -56.64 -15.17 -27.28
C VAL A 749 -55.44 -14.80 -26.40
N VAL A 750 -55.67 -14.29 -25.19
CA VAL A 750 -54.59 -13.95 -24.23
C VAL A 750 -53.73 -15.18 -23.91
N ASN A 751 -54.35 -16.32 -23.62
CA ASN A 751 -53.63 -17.54 -23.29
C ASN A 751 -52.83 -18.11 -24.47
N LEU A 752 -53.38 -18.09 -25.69
CA LEU A 752 -52.68 -18.55 -26.90
C LEU A 752 -51.55 -17.61 -27.34
N ARG A 753 -51.57 -16.34 -26.89
CA ARG A 753 -50.49 -15.36 -27.11
C ARG A 753 -49.44 -15.35 -26.00
N ASN A 754 -49.52 -16.27 -25.05
CA ASN A 754 -48.52 -16.37 -23.99
C ASN A 754 -47.15 -16.80 -24.56
N MET A 755 -46.15 -15.94 -24.39
CA MET A 755 -44.77 -16.16 -24.87
C MET A 755 -44.05 -17.32 -24.15
N ALA A 756 -44.55 -17.78 -23.01
CA ALA A 756 -44.00 -18.93 -22.28
C ALA A 756 -44.36 -20.29 -22.92
N LEU A 757 -45.25 -20.33 -23.93
CA LEU A 757 -45.65 -21.56 -24.60
C LEU A 757 -44.55 -22.10 -25.51
N GLN A 758 -43.88 -23.16 -25.08
CA GLN A 758 -42.93 -23.95 -25.87
C GLN A 758 -43.64 -25.06 -26.68
N GLU A 759 -42.91 -25.72 -27.58
CA GLU A 759 -43.44 -26.77 -28.47
C GLU A 759 -44.23 -27.87 -27.72
N ARG A 760 -43.79 -28.26 -26.52
CA ARG A 760 -44.49 -29.25 -25.68
C ARG A 760 -45.89 -28.79 -25.25
N HIS A 761 -46.08 -27.50 -25.00
CA HIS A 761 -47.36 -26.91 -24.63
C HIS A 761 -48.27 -26.81 -25.85
N TRP A 762 -47.71 -26.39 -26.98
CA TRP A 762 -48.42 -26.30 -28.25
C TRP A 762 -48.90 -27.66 -28.75
N ALA A 763 -48.07 -28.71 -28.65
CA ALA A 763 -48.48 -30.07 -28.98
C ALA A 763 -49.73 -30.51 -28.19
N ARG A 764 -49.79 -30.17 -26.90
CA ARG A 764 -50.94 -30.46 -26.03
C ARG A 764 -52.17 -29.63 -26.36
N ILE A 765 -51.98 -28.36 -26.75
CA ILE A 765 -53.07 -27.49 -27.22
C ILE A 765 -53.62 -28.00 -28.55
N HIS A 766 -52.77 -28.43 -29.49
CA HIS A 766 -53.21 -29.00 -30.77
C HIS A 766 -53.94 -30.33 -30.59
N GLU A 767 -53.50 -31.17 -29.64
CA GLU A 767 -54.21 -32.41 -29.29
C GLU A 767 -55.60 -32.13 -28.70
N LEU A 768 -55.72 -31.12 -27.84
CA LEU A 768 -57.00 -30.74 -27.22
C LEU A 768 -57.99 -30.14 -28.22
N VAL A 769 -57.53 -29.24 -29.08
CA VAL A 769 -58.38 -28.47 -29.99
C VAL A 769 -58.59 -29.18 -31.33
N GLY A 770 -57.73 -30.16 -31.68
CA GLY A 770 -57.80 -30.89 -32.95
C GLY A 770 -57.43 -30.05 -34.18
N VAL A 771 -56.92 -28.84 -33.98
CA VAL A 771 -56.53 -27.89 -35.03
C VAL A 771 -55.09 -27.42 -34.79
N GLN A 772 -54.31 -27.33 -35.86
CA GLN A 772 -52.95 -26.77 -35.82
C GLN A 772 -53.04 -25.24 -35.78
N ILE A 773 -52.74 -24.66 -34.61
CA ILE A 773 -52.79 -23.20 -34.37
C ILE A 773 -51.43 -22.55 -34.58
N GLN A 774 -50.34 -23.24 -34.21
CA GLN A 774 -48.98 -22.71 -34.29
C GLN A 774 -48.35 -23.17 -35.61
N GLY A 775 -47.90 -22.23 -36.44
CA GLY A 775 -47.30 -22.50 -37.76
C GLY A 775 -48.23 -22.20 -38.95
N ASP A 776 -49.51 -21.97 -38.72
CA ASP A 776 -50.44 -21.47 -39.73
C ASP A 776 -50.50 -19.93 -39.67
N THR A 777 -49.85 -19.28 -40.64
CA THR A 777 -49.82 -17.81 -40.75
C THR A 777 -51.17 -17.21 -41.13
N SER A 778 -52.14 -18.03 -41.56
CA SER A 778 -53.49 -17.59 -41.93
C SER A 778 -54.52 -17.70 -40.81
N PHE A 779 -54.16 -18.32 -39.68
CA PHE A 779 -55.06 -18.55 -38.56
C PHE A 779 -55.46 -17.23 -37.88
N SER A 780 -56.71 -16.81 -38.03
CA SER A 780 -57.21 -15.52 -37.53
C SER A 780 -58.00 -15.64 -36.21
N LEU A 781 -58.35 -14.51 -35.59
CA LEU A 781 -59.27 -14.54 -34.44
C LEU A 781 -60.70 -14.94 -34.84
N GLY A 782 -61.11 -14.71 -36.10
CA GLY A 782 -62.34 -15.27 -36.64
C GLY A 782 -62.37 -16.80 -36.57
N ASP A 783 -61.25 -17.46 -36.92
CA ASP A 783 -61.12 -18.90 -36.82
C ASP A 783 -61.28 -19.45 -35.40
N ILE A 784 -60.93 -18.68 -34.36
CA ILE A 784 -61.11 -19.07 -32.95
C ILE A 784 -62.59 -19.20 -32.61
N ILE A 785 -63.42 -18.30 -33.15
CA ILE A 785 -64.87 -18.27 -32.96
C ILE A 785 -65.52 -19.36 -33.82
N ASP A 786 -65.18 -19.43 -35.10
CA ASP A 786 -65.80 -20.34 -36.07
C ASP A 786 -65.45 -21.81 -35.83
N LYS A 787 -64.23 -22.10 -35.37
CA LYS A 787 -63.77 -23.46 -35.02
C LYS A 787 -64.09 -23.84 -33.57
N GLY A 788 -64.81 -22.99 -32.83
CA GLY A 788 -65.34 -23.32 -31.50
C GLY A 788 -64.28 -23.49 -30.40
N ILE A 789 -63.09 -22.89 -30.56
CA ILE A 789 -61.96 -23.05 -29.62
C ILE A 789 -62.28 -22.44 -28.24
N THR A 790 -63.20 -21.48 -28.20
CA THR A 790 -63.74 -20.89 -26.96
C THR A 790 -64.36 -21.91 -26.00
N SER A 791 -64.78 -23.08 -26.50
CA SER A 791 -65.30 -24.17 -25.66
C SER A 791 -64.25 -24.83 -24.77
N HIS A 792 -62.97 -24.77 -25.14
CA HIS A 792 -61.83 -25.37 -24.41
C HIS A 792 -61.04 -24.35 -23.56
N HIS A 793 -61.65 -23.20 -23.21
CA HIS A 793 -60.94 -22.10 -22.54
C HIS A 793 -60.29 -22.51 -21.20
N THR A 794 -60.93 -23.39 -20.42
CA THR A 794 -60.47 -23.85 -19.11
C THR A 794 -59.15 -24.63 -19.20
N GLU A 795 -59.07 -25.53 -20.16
CA GLU A 795 -57.93 -26.40 -20.39
C GLU A 795 -56.76 -25.61 -20.97
N ILE A 796 -57.03 -24.71 -21.92
CA ILE A 796 -56.03 -23.82 -22.52
C ILE A 796 -55.44 -22.89 -21.45
N THR A 797 -56.27 -22.33 -20.56
CA THR A 797 -55.80 -21.50 -19.43
C THR A 797 -54.87 -22.27 -18.50
N THR A 798 -55.19 -23.54 -18.23
CA THR A 798 -54.37 -24.41 -17.37
C THR A 798 -53.00 -24.67 -18.00
N ILE A 799 -52.95 -24.93 -19.31
CA ILE A 799 -51.69 -25.14 -20.03
C ILE A 799 -50.85 -23.86 -20.08
N ALA A 800 -51.46 -22.71 -20.40
CA ALA A 800 -50.77 -21.43 -20.41
C ALA A 800 -50.21 -21.07 -19.02
N THR A 801 -50.96 -21.34 -17.96
CA THR A 801 -50.49 -21.13 -16.57
C THR A 801 -49.30 -22.03 -16.25
N ASN A 802 -49.36 -23.32 -16.62
CA ASN A 802 -48.24 -24.23 -16.43
C ASN A 802 -46.99 -23.75 -17.17
N ALA A 803 -47.15 -23.28 -18.41
CA ALA A 803 -46.07 -22.76 -19.23
C ALA A 803 -45.41 -21.53 -18.60
N THR A 804 -46.19 -20.56 -18.13
CA THR A 804 -45.64 -19.36 -17.45
C THR A 804 -44.87 -19.73 -16.19
N GLN A 805 -45.41 -20.64 -15.37
CA GLN A 805 -44.75 -21.06 -14.13
C GLN A 805 -43.49 -21.88 -14.41
N GLU A 806 -43.49 -22.70 -15.45
CA GLU A 806 -42.30 -23.44 -15.88
C GLU A 806 -41.19 -22.52 -16.39
N ALA A 807 -41.52 -21.49 -17.18
CA ALA A 807 -40.55 -20.50 -17.65
C ALA A 807 -39.85 -19.75 -16.50
N VAL A 808 -40.57 -19.48 -15.40
CA VAL A 808 -39.97 -18.91 -14.18
C VAL A 808 -38.93 -19.86 -13.58
N LEU A 809 -39.22 -21.16 -13.52
CA LEU A 809 -38.28 -22.16 -13.01
C LEU A 809 -37.06 -22.34 -13.93
N GLU A 810 -37.27 -22.29 -15.26
CA GLU A 810 -36.19 -22.28 -16.25
C GLU A 810 -35.25 -21.09 -16.03
N GLY A 811 -35.80 -19.90 -15.82
CA GLY A 811 -35.02 -18.69 -15.52
C GLY A 811 -34.22 -18.78 -14.21
N MET A 812 -34.76 -19.45 -13.18
CA MET A 812 -34.01 -19.72 -11.94
C MET A 812 -32.82 -20.66 -12.19
N MET A 813 -33.00 -21.70 -13.01
CA MET A 813 -31.95 -22.67 -13.34
C MET A 813 -30.90 -22.12 -14.31
N GLU A 814 -31.28 -21.20 -15.20
CA GLU A 814 -30.34 -20.50 -16.08
C GLU A 814 -29.33 -19.68 -15.28
N LYS A 815 -29.78 -19.02 -14.19
CA LYS A 815 -28.89 -18.29 -13.28
C LYS A 815 -27.86 -19.21 -12.62
N VAL A 816 -28.30 -20.37 -12.10
CA VAL A 816 -27.40 -21.39 -11.52
C VAL A 816 -26.39 -21.86 -12.56
N THR A 817 -26.84 -22.14 -13.79
CA THR A 817 -25.97 -22.58 -14.88
C THR A 817 -24.88 -21.56 -15.17
N LYS A 818 -25.24 -20.28 -15.35
CA LYS A 818 -24.29 -19.19 -15.63
C LYS A 818 -23.31 -18.94 -14.48
N GLN A 819 -23.75 -19.05 -13.22
CA GLN A 819 -22.88 -18.90 -12.06
C GLN A 819 -21.75 -19.93 -12.07
N TRP A 820 -22.06 -21.19 -12.39
CA TRP A 820 -21.09 -22.29 -12.41
C TRP A 820 -20.25 -22.38 -13.67
N GLU A 821 -20.66 -21.75 -14.77
CA GLU A 821 -19.83 -21.56 -15.97
C GLU A 821 -18.67 -20.59 -15.72
N ALA A 822 -18.83 -19.65 -14.77
CA ALA A 822 -17.82 -18.64 -14.43
C ALA A 822 -17.06 -18.94 -13.12
N ALA A 823 -17.51 -19.92 -12.32
CA ALA A 823 -16.89 -20.22 -11.02
C ALA A 823 -15.54 -20.93 -11.19
N GLU A 824 -14.46 -20.26 -10.78
CA GLU A 824 -13.09 -20.77 -10.83
C GLU A 824 -12.54 -21.04 -9.41
N PHE A 825 -11.55 -21.94 -9.32
CA PHE A 825 -10.74 -22.13 -8.12
C PHE A 825 -9.55 -21.17 -8.13
N ILE A 826 -9.26 -20.61 -6.96
CA ILE A 826 -8.00 -19.90 -6.73
C ILE A 826 -6.89 -20.94 -6.59
N VAL A 827 -5.89 -20.91 -7.46
CA VAL A 827 -4.74 -21.83 -7.43
C VAL A 827 -3.45 -21.05 -7.17
N LEU A 828 -2.71 -21.43 -6.14
CA LEU A 828 -1.51 -20.74 -5.66
C LEU A 828 -0.26 -21.62 -5.79
N GLU A 829 0.88 -21.01 -6.10
CA GLU A 829 2.18 -21.69 -6.04
C GLU A 829 2.60 -21.97 -4.58
N TYR A 830 3.18 -23.14 -4.32
CA TYR A 830 3.60 -23.56 -2.98
C TYR A 830 5.12 -23.56 -2.83
N LYS A 831 5.63 -22.78 -1.85
CA LYS A 831 7.05 -22.67 -1.47
C LYS A 831 8.00 -22.25 -2.61
N ASP A 832 7.52 -21.45 -3.56
CA ASP A 832 8.28 -21.00 -4.73
C ASP A 832 8.90 -22.14 -5.57
N VAL A 833 8.33 -23.35 -5.45
CA VAL A 833 8.75 -24.51 -6.23
C VAL A 833 7.97 -24.52 -7.54
N LYS A 834 8.69 -24.40 -8.66
CA LYS A 834 8.11 -24.46 -10.00
C LYS A 834 7.23 -25.71 -10.19
N ASP A 835 6.06 -25.52 -10.79
CA ASP A 835 5.07 -26.57 -11.10
C ASP A 835 4.48 -27.28 -9.85
N LEU A 836 4.42 -26.59 -8.70
CA LEU A 836 3.79 -27.10 -7.48
C LEU A 836 2.72 -26.13 -6.97
N TYR A 837 1.46 -26.57 -6.99
CA TYR A 837 0.33 -25.72 -6.64
C TYR A 837 -0.51 -26.30 -5.49
N ILE A 838 -1.27 -25.43 -4.84
CA ILE A 838 -2.33 -25.73 -3.86
C ILE A 838 -3.58 -24.90 -4.18
N LEU A 839 -4.75 -25.35 -3.72
CA LEU A 839 -5.96 -24.52 -3.72
C LEU A 839 -5.80 -23.41 -2.66
N GLY A 840 -6.12 -22.17 -3.06
CA GLY A 840 -6.20 -21.01 -2.19
C GLY A 840 -7.50 -20.99 -1.38
N ASP A 841 -8.08 -19.80 -1.20
CA ASP A 841 -9.39 -19.68 -0.57
C ASP A 841 -10.49 -20.22 -1.50
N VAL A 842 -11.42 -20.98 -0.93
CA VAL A 842 -12.56 -21.60 -1.62
C VAL A 842 -13.90 -21.20 -1.00
N SER A 843 -13.89 -20.22 -0.09
CA SER A 843 -15.09 -19.75 0.62
C SER A 843 -16.20 -19.28 -0.33
N GLU A 844 -15.83 -18.61 -1.43
CA GLU A 844 -16.78 -18.20 -2.47
C GLU A 844 -17.39 -19.38 -3.22
N ASN A 845 -16.60 -20.42 -3.55
CA ASN A 845 -17.11 -21.62 -4.20
C ASN A 845 -18.09 -22.38 -3.28
N ILE A 846 -17.84 -22.41 -1.97
CA ILE A 846 -18.74 -23.03 -0.98
C ILE A 846 -20.03 -22.21 -0.86
N ALA A 847 -19.96 -20.89 -0.77
CA ALA A 847 -21.14 -20.03 -0.72
C ALA A 847 -22.02 -20.18 -1.98
N ALA A 848 -21.38 -20.20 -3.17
CA ALA A 848 -22.06 -20.42 -4.44
C ALA A 848 -22.75 -21.80 -4.51
N LEU A 849 -22.13 -22.83 -3.93
CA LEU A 849 -22.69 -24.18 -3.82
C LEU A 849 -23.93 -24.21 -2.93
N ASP A 850 -23.87 -23.62 -1.74
CA ASP A 850 -24.99 -23.60 -0.82
C ASP A 850 -26.20 -22.86 -1.44
N GLU A 851 -25.98 -21.69 -2.04
CA GLU A 851 -27.02 -20.91 -2.71
C GLU A 851 -27.62 -21.68 -3.91
N SER A 852 -26.77 -22.30 -4.73
CA SER A 852 -27.20 -23.09 -5.88
C SER A 852 -28.01 -24.31 -5.47
N LEU A 853 -27.61 -25.02 -4.41
CA LEU A 853 -28.36 -26.17 -3.88
C LEU A 853 -29.71 -25.75 -3.31
N VAL A 854 -29.82 -24.60 -2.65
CA VAL A 854 -31.11 -24.04 -2.20
C VAL A 854 -32.02 -23.78 -3.41
N THR A 855 -31.49 -23.14 -4.46
CA THR A 855 -32.23 -22.82 -5.68
C THR A 855 -32.70 -24.09 -6.39
N VAL A 856 -31.80 -25.05 -6.61
CA VAL A 856 -32.10 -26.34 -7.24
C VAL A 856 -33.17 -27.13 -6.47
N ASN A 857 -33.07 -27.17 -5.13
CA ASN A 857 -34.08 -27.85 -4.30
C ASN A 857 -35.43 -27.13 -4.32
N THR A 858 -35.43 -25.80 -4.37
CA THR A 858 -36.65 -25.00 -4.51
C THR A 858 -37.34 -25.29 -5.84
N VAL A 859 -36.58 -25.35 -6.94
CA VAL A 859 -37.10 -25.71 -8.26
C VAL A 859 -37.65 -27.15 -8.28
N LEU A 860 -36.94 -28.12 -7.69
CA LEU A 860 -37.41 -29.51 -7.57
C LEU A 860 -38.66 -29.67 -6.71
N GLY A 861 -38.85 -28.78 -5.73
CA GLY A 861 -40.03 -28.73 -4.87
C GLY A 861 -41.28 -28.16 -5.56
N SER A 862 -41.12 -27.47 -6.70
CA SER A 862 -42.24 -26.89 -7.43
C SER A 862 -43.05 -27.95 -8.18
N ARG A 863 -44.38 -27.85 -8.10
CA ARG A 863 -45.31 -28.71 -8.87
C ARG A 863 -45.19 -28.53 -10.39
N TYR A 864 -44.60 -27.43 -10.84
CA TYR A 864 -44.46 -27.09 -12.26
C TYR A 864 -43.12 -27.53 -12.87
N VAL A 865 -42.27 -28.24 -12.12
CA VAL A 865 -40.94 -28.68 -12.58
C VAL A 865 -40.98 -29.75 -13.69
N GLY A 866 -42.17 -30.22 -14.08
CA GLY A 866 -42.37 -31.42 -14.90
C GLY A 866 -41.46 -31.51 -16.13
N GLY A 867 -41.44 -30.51 -17.00
CA GLY A 867 -40.68 -30.57 -18.27
C GLY A 867 -39.17 -30.40 -18.11
N ILE A 868 -38.71 -29.77 -17.02
CA ILE A 868 -37.27 -29.55 -16.76
C ILE A 868 -36.67 -30.46 -15.68
N ARG A 869 -37.48 -31.35 -15.08
CA ARG A 869 -37.07 -32.17 -13.93
C ARG A 869 -35.77 -32.91 -14.14
N ALA A 870 -35.60 -33.57 -15.30
CA ALA A 870 -34.40 -34.33 -15.61
C ALA A 870 -33.13 -33.47 -15.65
N PHE A 871 -33.25 -32.23 -16.14
CA PHE A 871 -32.16 -31.26 -16.18
C PHE A 871 -31.77 -30.81 -14.77
N VAL A 872 -32.76 -30.49 -13.92
CA VAL A 872 -32.53 -30.04 -12.54
C VAL A 872 -31.97 -31.16 -11.67
N GLU A 873 -32.45 -32.39 -11.82
CA GLU A 873 -31.92 -33.57 -11.12
C GLU A 873 -30.48 -33.91 -11.53
N LYS A 874 -30.08 -33.60 -12.78
CA LYS A 874 -28.68 -33.70 -13.19
C LYS A 874 -27.82 -32.66 -12.46
N TRP A 875 -28.21 -31.39 -12.49
CA TRP A 875 -27.50 -30.32 -11.77
C TRP A 875 -27.36 -30.61 -10.28
N ARG A 876 -28.42 -31.11 -9.64
CA ARG A 876 -28.34 -31.53 -8.23
C ARG A 876 -27.27 -32.61 -8.02
N ARG A 877 -27.19 -33.61 -8.90
CA ARG A 877 -26.18 -34.67 -8.79
C ARG A 877 -24.76 -34.12 -8.97
N ASP A 878 -24.57 -33.24 -9.95
CA ASP A 878 -23.25 -32.66 -10.25
C ASP A 878 -22.78 -31.75 -9.09
N LEU A 879 -23.66 -30.92 -8.52
CA LEU A 879 -23.34 -30.09 -7.36
C LEU A 879 -23.06 -30.90 -6.08
N MET A 880 -23.81 -31.98 -5.83
CA MET A 880 -23.52 -32.89 -4.72
C MET A 880 -22.18 -33.61 -4.91
N LEU A 881 -21.84 -34.03 -6.13
CA LEU A 881 -20.54 -34.62 -6.43
C LEU A 881 -19.41 -33.60 -6.25
N PHE A 882 -19.63 -32.34 -6.64
CA PHE A 882 -18.70 -31.24 -6.40
C PHE A 882 -18.43 -31.06 -4.90
N GLN A 883 -19.49 -31.01 -4.08
CA GLN A 883 -19.38 -30.88 -2.62
C GLN A 883 -18.48 -31.98 -2.04
N ASP A 884 -18.85 -33.24 -2.31
CA ASP A 884 -18.14 -34.40 -1.80
C ASP A 884 -16.66 -34.43 -2.25
N THR A 885 -16.39 -34.01 -3.48
CA THR A 885 -15.02 -34.01 -4.03
C THR A 885 -14.18 -32.91 -3.40
N LEU A 886 -14.76 -31.71 -3.21
CA LEU A 886 -14.06 -30.57 -2.62
C LEU A 886 -13.68 -30.87 -1.17
N ASP A 887 -14.56 -31.48 -0.39
CA ASP A 887 -14.27 -31.86 1.01
C ASP A 887 -13.07 -32.83 1.10
N GLU A 888 -13.05 -33.86 0.27
CA GLU A 888 -11.95 -34.83 0.20
C GLU A 888 -10.65 -34.19 -0.31
N TRP A 889 -10.74 -33.25 -1.26
CA TRP A 889 -9.59 -32.51 -1.78
C TRP A 889 -8.96 -31.64 -0.69
N LEU A 890 -9.75 -30.84 0.03
CA LEU A 890 -9.27 -29.97 1.10
C LEU A 890 -8.67 -30.79 2.26
N ALA A 891 -9.27 -31.94 2.60
CA ALA A 891 -8.70 -32.88 3.56
C ALA A 891 -7.31 -33.38 3.09
N CYS A 892 -7.21 -33.76 1.81
CA CYS A 892 -5.95 -34.21 1.21
C CYS A 892 -4.90 -33.12 1.20
N GLN A 893 -5.27 -31.88 0.89
CA GLN A 893 -4.35 -30.74 0.88
C GLN A 893 -3.73 -30.53 2.26
N ARG A 894 -4.55 -30.47 3.32
CA ARG A 894 -4.08 -30.26 4.69
C ARG A 894 -3.12 -31.35 5.14
N ALA A 895 -3.48 -32.62 4.91
CA ALA A 895 -2.65 -33.76 5.27
C ALA A 895 -1.35 -33.82 4.44
N TRP A 896 -1.44 -33.55 3.13
CA TRP A 896 -0.28 -33.53 2.24
C TRP A 896 0.70 -32.40 2.61
N MET A 897 0.24 -31.17 2.86
CA MET A 897 1.10 -30.05 3.27
C MET A 897 1.84 -30.33 4.59
N TYR A 898 1.15 -30.94 5.56
CA TYR A 898 1.76 -31.36 6.81
C TYR A 898 2.87 -32.39 6.58
N LEU A 899 2.59 -33.45 5.83
CA LEU A 899 3.55 -34.53 5.58
C LEU A 899 4.68 -34.11 4.63
N GLU A 900 4.44 -33.24 3.66
CA GLU A 900 5.46 -32.70 2.74
C GLU A 900 6.56 -31.99 3.53
N SER A 901 6.19 -31.17 4.51
CA SER A 901 7.15 -30.45 5.35
C SER A 901 8.08 -31.40 6.12
N ILE A 902 7.60 -32.59 6.49
CA ILE A 902 8.33 -33.59 7.28
C ILE A 902 9.18 -34.49 6.38
N PHE A 903 8.60 -35.00 5.30
CA PHE A 903 9.28 -35.88 4.35
C PHE A 903 10.23 -35.14 3.39
N SER A 904 10.29 -33.81 3.43
CA SER A 904 11.35 -33.02 2.79
C SER A 904 12.75 -33.33 3.36
N SER A 905 12.84 -33.85 4.59
CA SER A 905 14.11 -34.20 5.24
C SER A 905 14.68 -35.54 4.74
N PRO A 906 15.92 -35.56 4.20
CA PRO A 906 16.58 -36.80 3.74
C PRO A 906 16.75 -37.85 4.85
N ASP A 907 16.88 -37.42 6.10
CA ASP A 907 17.08 -38.31 7.25
C ASP A 907 15.78 -39.05 7.61
N ILE A 908 14.63 -38.39 7.54
CA ILE A 908 13.32 -39.05 7.73
C ILE A 908 13.04 -40.04 6.61
N ILE A 909 13.35 -39.69 5.36
CA ILE A 909 13.21 -40.60 4.21
C ILE A 909 14.03 -41.89 4.45
N ARG A 910 15.24 -41.77 4.99
CA ARG A 910 16.11 -42.92 5.32
C ARG A 910 15.56 -43.79 6.45
N GLN A 911 14.92 -43.17 7.44
CA GLN A 911 14.39 -43.87 8.62
C GLN A 911 13.04 -44.54 8.36
N LEU A 912 12.19 -43.95 7.50
CA LEU A 912 10.86 -44.45 7.15
C LEU A 912 10.69 -44.65 5.63
N PRO A 913 11.47 -45.54 4.99
CA PRO A 913 11.51 -45.65 3.52
C PRO A 913 10.20 -46.16 2.92
N ALA A 914 9.46 -47.02 3.63
CA ALA A 914 8.17 -47.53 3.16
C ALA A 914 7.08 -46.44 3.16
N ALA A 915 7.04 -45.60 4.20
CA ALA A 915 6.13 -44.47 4.29
C ALA A 915 6.50 -43.36 3.29
N ALA A 916 7.80 -43.08 3.13
CA ALA A 916 8.30 -42.12 2.13
C ALA A 916 7.92 -42.53 0.70
N LYS A 917 8.02 -43.82 0.35
CA LYS A 917 7.59 -44.32 -0.97
C LYS A 917 6.09 -44.15 -1.21
N GLN A 918 5.27 -44.39 -0.18
CA GLN A 918 3.82 -44.17 -0.26
C GLN A 918 3.50 -42.67 -0.41
N PHE A 919 4.16 -41.81 0.36
CA PHE A 919 4.00 -40.36 0.27
C PHE A 919 4.38 -39.84 -1.13
N GLN A 920 5.50 -40.29 -1.70
CA GLN A 920 5.92 -39.91 -3.05
C GLN A 920 4.91 -40.28 -4.14
N ALA A 921 4.20 -41.40 -3.98
CA ALA A 921 3.14 -41.79 -4.93
C ALA A 921 1.96 -40.81 -4.86
N VAL A 922 1.55 -40.43 -3.65
CA VAL A 922 0.50 -39.42 -3.43
C VAL A 922 0.96 -38.06 -3.94
N ASP A 923 2.19 -37.63 -3.64
CA ASP A 923 2.78 -36.36 -4.08
C ASP A 923 2.81 -36.23 -5.60
N LYS A 924 3.22 -37.29 -6.32
CA LYS A 924 3.19 -37.31 -7.78
C LYS A 924 1.77 -37.14 -8.32
N SER A 925 0.79 -37.82 -7.72
CA SER A 925 -0.59 -37.66 -8.12
C SER A 925 -1.11 -36.27 -7.79
N TRP A 926 -0.82 -35.73 -6.60
CA TRP A 926 -1.19 -34.38 -6.17
C TRP A 926 -0.70 -33.33 -7.16
N ARG A 927 0.59 -33.34 -7.50
CA ARG A 927 1.20 -32.45 -8.50
C ARG A 927 0.50 -32.52 -9.85
N SER A 928 0.19 -33.73 -10.31
CA SER A 928 -0.51 -33.93 -11.59
C SER A 928 -1.93 -33.36 -11.57
N ILE A 929 -2.65 -33.50 -10.46
CA ILE A 929 -4.01 -32.98 -10.31
C ILE A 929 -3.96 -31.46 -10.27
N MET A 930 -3.13 -30.90 -9.38
CA MET A 930 -3.02 -29.46 -9.17
C MET A 930 -2.49 -28.72 -10.40
N LYS A 931 -1.61 -29.33 -11.19
CA LYS A 931 -1.18 -28.77 -12.47
C LYS A 931 -2.34 -28.69 -13.48
N ALA A 932 -3.13 -29.76 -13.61
CA ALA A 932 -4.30 -29.74 -14.48
C ALA A 932 -5.35 -28.71 -14.03
N THR A 933 -5.51 -28.53 -12.71
CA THR A 933 -6.37 -27.48 -12.14
C THR A 933 -5.84 -26.09 -12.43
N ALA A 934 -4.52 -25.87 -12.39
CA ALA A 934 -3.92 -24.58 -12.73
C ALA A 934 -4.08 -24.22 -14.23
N GLU A 935 -4.09 -25.24 -15.11
CA GLU A 935 -4.31 -25.04 -16.56
C GLU A 935 -5.77 -24.72 -16.89
N GLU A 936 -6.73 -25.29 -16.16
CA GLU A 936 -8.16 -25.02 -16.34
C GLU A 936 -8.88 -24.94 -14.97
N PRO A 937 -8.97 -23.75 -14.35
CA PRO A 937 -9.40 -23.60 -12.96
C PRO A 937 -10.90 -23.68 -12.73
N LEU A 938 -11.71 -24.03 -13.74
CA LEU A 938 -13.18 -24.11 -13.60
C LEU A 938 -13.59 -25.12 -12.51
N ALA A 939 -14.22 -24.62 -11.44
CA ALA A 939 -14.38 -25.35 -10.19
C ALA A 939 -15.24 -26.61 -10.37
N LEU A 940 -16.41 -26.47 -11.02
CA LEU A 940 -17.31 -27.59 -11.26
C LEU A 940 -16.65 -28.67 -12.13
N LYS A 941 -15.92 -28.26 -13.17
CA LYS A 941 -15.23 -29.15 -14.10
C LYS A 941 -14.10 -29.91 -13.41
N CYS A 942 -13.32 -29.23 -12.56
CA CYS A 942 -12.21 -29.82 -11.82
C CYS A 942 -12.65 -30.91 -10.84
N CYS A 943 -13.75 -30.68 -10.12
CA CYS A 943 -14.28 -31.64 -9.15
C CYS A 943 -15.07 -32.78 -9.81
N CYS A 944 -15.79 -32.52 -10.90
CA CYS A 944 -16.60 -33.53 -11.58
C CYS A 944 -15.80 -34.40 -12.59
N VAL A 945 -14.46 -34.32 -12.56
CA VAL A 945 -13.62 -35.26 -13.33
C VAL A 945 -13.87 -36.68 -12.81
N LYS A 946 -13.98 -37.62 -13.75
CA LYS A 946 -14.21 -39.04 -13.43
C LYS A 946 -13.17 -39.56 -12.43
N ASP A 947 -13.64 -40.27 -11.41
CA ASP A 947 -12.85 -40.92 -10.36
C ASP A 947 -12.02 -39.94 -9.48
N ARG A 948 -12.27 -38.62 -9.57
CA ARG A 948 -11.53 -37.59 -8.81
C ARG A 948 -11.76 -37.71 -7.31
N LYS A 949 -13.02 -37.86 -6.90
CA LYS A 949 -13.40 -38.09 -5.50
C LYS A 949 -12.71 -39.32 -4.94
N GLU A 950 -12.85 -40.45 -5.61
CA GLU A 950 -12.27 -41.74 -5.21
C GLU A 950 -10.74 -41.65 -5.11
N THR A 951 -10.11 -40.89 -6.00
CA THR A 951 -8.68 -40.61 -5.96
C THR A 951 -8.28 -39.87 -4.67
N PHE A 952 -8.97 -38.80 -4.30
CA PHE A 952 -8.69 -38.08 -3.04
C PHE A 952 -9.02 -38.92 -1.80
N VAL A 953 -10.11 -39.68 -1.80
CA VAL A 953 -10.44 -40.62 -0.71
C VAL A 953 -9.29 -41.63 -0.50
N ASN A 954 -8.74 -42.19 -1.58
CA ASN A 954 -7.61 -43.11 -1.51
C ASN A 954 -6.31 -42.43 -1.05
N HIS A 955 -6.07 -41.19 -1.47
CA HIS A 955 -4.95 -40.39 -0.99
C HIS A 955 -5.07 -40.11 0.51
N ASN A 956 -6.23 -39.65 0.98
CA ASN A 956 -6.51 -39.41 2.39
C ASN A 956 -6.25 -40.66 3.24
N ALA A 957 -6.78 -41.82 2.82
CA ALA A 957 -6.53 -43.09 3.51
C ALA A 957 -5.03 -43.46 3.56
N THR A 958 -4.28 -43.13 2.50
CA THR A 958 -2.84 -43.37 2.43
C THR A 958 -2.07 -42.40 3.34
N LEU A 959 -2.42 -41.11 3.33
CA LEU A 959 -1.81 -40.07 4.17
C LEU A 959 -2.08 -40.34 5.66
N ASP A 960 -3.28 -40.76 6.03
CA ASP A 960 -3.63 -41.19 7.39
C ASP A 960 -2.77 -42.38 7.86
N LYS A 961 -2.53 -43.36 6.96
CA LYS A 961 -1.67 -44.49 7.26
C LYS A 961 -0.22 -44.05 7.46
N ILE A 962 0.26 -43.12 6.65
CA ILE A 962 1.61 -42.53 6.79
C ILE A 962 1.72 -41.78 8.12
N GLN A 963 0.71 -41.00 8.49
CA GLN A 963 0.67 -40.26 9.74
C GLN A 963 0.71 -41.20 10.96
N LYS A 964 -0.09 -42.28 10.97
CA LYS A 964 -0.04 -43.29 12.03
C LYS A 964 1.33 -43.96 12.16
N ASN A 965 1.99 -44.25 11.04
CA ASN A 965 3.35 -44.81 11.05
C ASN A 965 4.37 -43.81 11.62
N LEU A 966 4.21 -42.52 11.29
CA LEU A 966 5.06 -41.45 11.80
C LEU A 966 4.84 -41.26 13.31
N GLU A 967 3.61 -41.27 13.79
CA GLU A 967 3.27 -41.20 15.21
C GLU A 967 3.88 -42.36 16.00
N GLN A 968 3.78 -43.60 15.49
CA GLN A 968 4.42 -44.76 16.11
C GLN A 968 5.96 -44.62 16.16
N TYR A 969 6.56 -44.07 15.11
CA TYR A 969 7.99 -43.78 15.07
C TYR A 969 8.40 -42.74 16.11
N LEU A 970 7.63 -41.64 16.21
CA LEU A 970 7.86 -40.58 17.19
C LEU A 970 7.69 -41.08 18.62
N GLU A 971 6.69 -41.91 18.89
CA GLU A 971 6.47 -42.54 20.21
C GLU A 971 7.69 -43.39 20.60
N THR A 972 8.27 -44.12 19.65
CA THR A 972 9.50 -44.91 19.88
C THR A 972 10.70 -44.01 20.23
N LYS A 973 10.79 -42.82 19.63
CA LYS A 973 11.85 -41.83 19.92
C LYS A 973 11.61 -41.09 21.23
N CYS A 974 10.36 -40.77 21.56
CA CYS A 974 9.97 -40.20 22.86
C CYS A 974 10.26 -41.19 24.00
N ALA A 975 10.00 -42.48 23.80
CA ALA A 975 10.37 -43.53 24.76
C ALA A 975 11.89 -43.62 24.99
N ALA A 976 12.69 -43.42 23.94
CA ALA A 976 14.16 -43.39 24.05
C ALA A 976 14.69 -42.13 24.75
N PHE A 977 13.96 -41.01 24.68
CA PHE A 977 14.32 -39.74 25.30
C PHE A 977 13.09 -39.11 26.00
N PRO A 978 12.82 -39.48 27.27
CA PRO A 978 11.58 -39.12 27.98
C PRO A 978 11.30 -37.62 28.12
N ARG A 979 12.31 -36.75 27.88
CA ARG A 979 12.12 -35.30 27.87
C ARG A 979 11.26 -34.81 26.70
N PHE A 980 11.12 -35.59 25.63
CA PHE A 980 10.29 -35.23 24.48
C PHE A 980 8.78 -35.34 24.74
N TYR A 981 8.34 -36.04 25.80
CA TYR A 981 6.93 -36.08 26.20
C TYR A 981 6.37 -34.73 26.70
N PHE A 982 7.24 -33.74 26.97
CA PHE A 982 6.83 -32.40 27.42
C PHE A 982 6.62 -31.39 26.28
N LEU A 983 6.88 -31.76 25.03
CA LEU A 983 6.59 -30.95 23.84
C LEU A 983 5.21 -31.33 23.30
N SER A 984 4.33 -30.36 23.03
CA SER A 984 2.98 -30.66 22.51
C SER A 984 3.07 -31.38 21.17
N ALA A 985 2.18 -32.34 20.91
CA ALA A 985 2.20 -33.20 19.73
C ALA A 985 2.27 -32.42 18.39
N PHE A 986 1.79 -31.18 18.36
CA PHE A 986 1.79 -30.33 17.16
C PHE A 986 3.12 -29.57 16.94
N HIS A 987 3.82 -29.16 18.02
CA HIS A 987 5.12 -28.46 17.94
C HIS A 987 6.32 -29.41 18.06
N GLY A 988 6.11 -30.62 18.58
CA GLY A 988 7.14 -31.60 18.87
C GLY A 988 7.74 -32.28 17.64
N VAL A 989 7.03 -32.45 16.53
CA VAL A 989 7.51 -33.29 15.42
C VAL A 989 8.64 -32.63 14.63
N GLN A 990 8.46 -31.38 14.21
CA GLN A 990 9.48 -30.63 13.47
C GLN A 990 10.71 -30.33 14.35
N SER A 991 10.51 -29.99 15.63
CA SER A 991 11.61 -29.79 16.58
C SER A 991 12.32 -31.09 16.94
N CYS A 992 11.62 -32.17 17.30
CA CYS A 992 12.27 -33.44 17.67
C CYS A 992 13.06 -34.05 16.52
N VAL A 993 12.60 -33.92 15.27
CA VAL A 993 13.28 -34.49 14.09
C VAL A 993 14.54 -33.69 13.73
N VAL A 994 14.47 -32.35 13.70
CA VAL A 994 15.63 -31.50 13.40
C VAL A 994 16.67 -31.56 14.52
N TYR A 995 16.23 -31.56 15.79
CA TYR A 995 17.14 -31.65 16.93
C TYR A 995 17.72 -33.07 17.13
N ALA A 996 17.00 -34.14 16.80
CA ALA A 996 17.55 -35.49 16.88
C ALA A 996 18.72 -35.70 15.91
N GLY A 997 18.64 -35.17 14.68
CA GLY A 997 19.75 -35.22 13.71
C GLY A 997 20.99 -34.46 14.18
N LEU A 998 20.80 -33.28 14.78
CA LEU A 998 21.89 -32.48 15.36
C LEU A 998 22.53 -33.14 16.59
N ILE A 999 21.73 -33.76 17.46
CA ILE A 999 22.22 -34.45 18.66
C ILE A 999 22.97 -35.74 18.31
N GLU A 1000 22.52 -36.51 17.32
CA GLU A 1000 23.23 -37.72 16.85
C GLU A 1000 24.55 -37.37 16.15
N SER A 1001 24.56 -36.25 15.42
CA SER A 1001 25.77 -35.68 14.80
C SER A 1001 26.77 -35.17 15.85
N ALA A 1002 26.28 -34.55 16.92
CA ALA A 1002 27.09 -34.09 18.04
C ALA A 1002 27.67 -35.27 18.85
N MET A 1003 26.91 -36.35 19.05
CA MET A 1003 27.39 -37.54 19.76
C MET A 1003 28.41 -38.36 18.96
N ARG A 1004 28.35 -38.37 17.63
CA ARG A 1004 29.41 -38.99 16.78
C ARG A 1004 30.74 -38.24 16.80
N ARG A 1005 30.75 -36.93 17.08
CA ARG A 1005 31.98 -36.15 17.25
C ARG A 1005 32.62 -36.28 18.64
N GLN A 1006 31.93 -36.91 19.59
CA GLN A 1006 32.40 -37.10 20.96
C GLN A 1006 32.90 -38.53 21.26
N ARG A 1007 32.94 -39.41 20.25
CA ARG A 1007 33.50 -40.76 20.33
C ARG A 1007 34.79 -40.91 19.55
#